data_AF-A0A5D0MLF3-F1
#
_entry.id   AF-A0A5D0MLF3-F1
#
_cell.length_a   1.000
_cell.length_b   1.000
_cell.length_c   1.000
_cell.angle_alpha   90.00
_cell.angle_beta   90.00
_cell.angle_gamma   90.00
#
_symmetry.space_group_name_H-M   'P 1'
#
loop_
_entity.id
_entity.type
_entity.pdbx_description
1 polymer ?
#
loop_
_entity_poly.entity_id
_entity_poly.type
_entity_poly.pdbx_seq_one_letter_code
_entity_poly.pdbx_strand_id
1 'polypeptide(L)'
;MNGKNNAFKIRPAGRHILTIGRDLIKDKYAAIVELVKNAYDADSSEIRIIFEAHRDNNGYSVVIKDNGHGMSRDTVINKWLVPSTEDKVNRQKSPNGRTMQGSKGIGRYAASVLGDDLLLETITNGEVTRVYVCWSDFENSVFLEDVEILVETDETDKPNGTYLEISGGKEYFEEWDEKQFDKLRFELKKLMPPEEEKVHTGQELSGTDSFDIFFKITNFSEKLDIEEYLKPYPLLNLFDYRISGKINSDGKGSLTYSQQKARNTVDENIEFNLENPTDCGELTFDIRVYDRESESLDALIGRGLKDEKSGDYLGKLQTKRLLNEYCGIGVYRNGFRIRPLGDPDFDWLRLNARRVQNPSKCIGNNQVIGYVLIESEAESNLIEKSARDGLKENIPFEKLKEITKEVISKLEERRFSYRKKVGLGRSALKIEQELEKLFNYDNLKTGIRTKLKKQGIDNKSTENIIELIEEEEKGKNRIVENIRETVAIYQGQATLGKIINIVLHEGRSPLNAFKNQKANLEDRIKRFKNKRDPMIAENILEIAERYSVNVDKFVKLFERLDPLASGKRGPKRNFLVKKTIIDSFEIFEKQLKENDICFNVSGSDYLEFFGWYQDFFTIFTNLIDNSIYWITHKSVPEKKITVSIANNKGELQYIDYKDSGPGIEGFLIDNGTIFEPEFSTKPEGTGLGLALAGEASDRNNLDLKAFESPEGAYFRLQIREGEENEKN
;
A
#
# COMPACT_ATOMS: atom_id res chain seq x y z
N MET A 1 -25.90 48.90 -44.76
CA MET A 1 -24.71 48.72 -43.88
C MET A 1 -24.41 47.23 -43.84
N ASN A 2 -23.36 46.79 -44.53
CA ASN A 2 -22.99 45.38 -44.66
C ASN A 2 -22.10 44.95 -43.48
N GLY A 3 -22.59 43.99 -42.68
CA GLY A 3 -21.83 43.38 -41.59
C GLY A 3 -20.72 42.49 -42.13
N LYS A 4 -19.47 42.81 -41.81
CA LYS A 4 -18.32 41.92 -42.03
C LYS A 4 -18.36 40.79 -40.98
N ASN A 5 -18.61 39.56 -41.41
CA ASN A 5 -18.30 38.39 -40.61
C ASN A 5 -16.76 38.23 -40.56
N ASN A 6 -16.15 38.73 -39.49
CA ASN A 6 -14.72 38.61 -39.20
C ASN A 6 -14.43 37.26 -38.53
N ALA A 7 -14.58 36.15 -39.24
CA ALA A 7 -14.11 34.85 -38.75
C ALA A 7 -12.63 34.68 -39.10
N PHE A 8 -11.80 34.40 -38.09
CA PHE A 8 -10.36 34.12 -38.24
C PHE A 8 -10.07 32.69 -37.79
N LYS A 9 -9.17 31.99 -38.51
CA LYS A 9 -8.68 30.66 -38.13
C LYS A 9 -7.45 30.77 -37.25
N ILE A 10 -7.33 29.88 -36.27
CA ILE A 10 -6.10 29.73 -35.48
C ILE A 10 -4.99 29.21 -36.40
N ARG A 11 -3.79 29.80 -36.31
CA ARG A 11 -2.58 29.36 -37.03
C ARG A 11 -1.52 28.95 -36.00
N PRO A 12 -1.21 27.65 -35.86
CA PRO A 12 -0.19 27.18 -34.93
C PRO A 12 1.20 27.72 -35.29
N ALA A 13 1.97 28.15 -34.29
CA ALA A 13 3.36 28.55 -34.50
C ALA A 13 4.24 27.34 -34.84
N GLY A 14 5.32 27.53 -35.61
CA GLY A 14 6.25 26.45 -36.00
C GLY A 14 6.75 25.64 -34.80
N ARG A 15 7.16 26.35 -33.74
CA ARG A 15 7.61 25.77 -32.45
C ARG A 15 6.63 24.82 -31.77
N HIS A 16 5.34 24.81 -32.16
CA HIS A 16 4.34 23.95 -31.52
C HIS A 16 4.68 22.46 -31.65
N ILE A 17 5.29 22.04 -32.76
CA ILE A 17 5.77 20.65 -32.95
C ILE A 17 6.79 20.26 -31.89
N LEU A 18 7.73 21.16 -31.55
CA LEU A 18 8.72 20.92 -30.52
C LEU A 18 8.08 20.85 -29.13
N THR A 19 7.05 21.66 -28.87
CA THR A 19 6.31 21.60 -27.59
C THR A 19 5.58 20.29 -27.40
N ILE A 20 5.02 19.69 -28.45
CA ILE A 20 4.34 18.37 -28.35
C ILE A 20 5.31 17.19 -28.50
N GLY A 21 6.53 17.42 -28.99
CA GLY A 21 7.62 16.45 -29.06
C GLY A 21 8.58 16.60 -27.88
N ARG A 22 9.63 17.41 -28.06
CA ARG A 22 10.72 17.62 -27.10
C ARG A 22 10.26 18.02 -25.70
N ASP A 23 9.36 19.00 -25.58
CA ASP A 23 8.99 19.54 -24.25
C ASP A 23 7.99 18.66 -23.50
N LEU A 24 7.25 17.82 -24.22
CA LEU A 24 6.20 16.95 -23.66
C LEU A 24 6.79 15.66 -23.08
N ILE A 25 7.93 15.22 -23.61
CA ILE A 25 8.53 13.93 -23.26
C ILE A 25 9.50 14.10 -22.12
N LYS A 26 9.30 13.28 -21.08
CA LYS A 26 10.02 13.38 -19.81
C LYS A 26 11.54 13.24 -19.94
N ASP A 27 12.02 12.30 -20.76
CA ASP A 27 13.44 12.01 -20.92
C ASP A 27 13.75 11.31 -22.26
N LYS A 28 15.03 11.30 -22.66
CA LYS A 28 15.52 10.65 -23.89
C LYS A 28 15.29 9.13 -23.94
N TYR A 29 15.17 8.48 -22.79
CA TYR A 29 14.84 7.05 -22.71
C TYR A 29 13.41 6.79 -23.15
N ALA A 30 12.47 7.63 -22.68
CA ALA A 30 11.09 7.58 -23.12
C ALA A 30 10.98 7.77 -24.63
N ALA A 31 11.80 8.64 -25.24
CA ALA A 31 11.78 8.81 -26.68
C ALA A 31 12.12 7.52 -27.46
N ILE A 32 13.13 6.77 -27.01
CA ILE A 32 13.50 5.49 -27.64
C ILE A 32 12.44 4.44 -27.40
N VAL A 33 11.91 4.36 -26.17
CA VAL A 33 10.77 3.49 -25.82
C VAL A 33 9.56 3.74 -26.72
N GLU A 34 9.28 5.00 -27.06
CA GLU A 34 8.20 5.37 -27.97
C GLU A 34 8.42 4.86 -29.39
N LEU A 35 9.65 4.93 -29.88
CA LEU A 35 10.01 4.40 -31.19
C LEU A 35 9.95 2.86 -31.20
N VAL A 36 10.29 2.21 -30.09
CA VAL A 36 10.11 0.75 -29.90
C VAL A 36 8.65 0.34 -29.99
N LYS A 37 7.74 1.09 -29.33
CA LYS A 37 6.30 0.84 -29.42
C LYS A 37 5.77 1.01 -30.84
N ASN A 38 6.27 2.00 -31.59
CA ASN A 38 5.87 2.18 -32.99
C ASN A 38 6.28 1.01 -33.89
N ALA A 39 7.48 0.42 -33.66
CA ALA A 39 7.89 -0.79 -34.37
C ALA A 39 6.99 -1.99 -34.01
N TYR A 40 6.62 -2.12 -32.74
CA TYR A 40 5.68 -3.15 -32.30
C TYR A 40 4.31 -3.01 -33.00
N ASP A 41 3.78 -1.78 -33.09
CA ASP A 41 2.53 -1.47 -33.79
C ASP A 41 2.58 -1.72 -35.29
N ALA A 42 3.77 -1.65 -35.88
CA ALA A 42 4.02 -1.96 -37.28
C ALA A 42 4.08 -3.47 -37.58
N ASP A 43 3.71 -4.33 -36.61
CA ASP A 43 3.81 -5.79 -36.67
C ASP A 43 5.24 -6.30 -36.90
N SER A 44 6.24 -5.54 -36.43
CA SER A 44 7.63 -5.95 -36.51
C SER A 44 7.92 -7.15 -35.61
N SER A 45 8.74 -8.10 -36.04
CA SER A 45 9.20 -9.21 -35.18
C SER A 45 10.48 -8.86 -34.42
N GLU A 46 11.23 -7.87 -34.92
CA GLU A 46 12.50 -7.41 -34.36
C GLU A 46 12.57 -5.89 -34.45
N ILE A 47 13.21 -5.25 -33.47
CA ILE A 47 13.69 -3.87 -33.61
C ILE A 47 15.19 -3.80 -33.29
N ARG A 48 15.94 -3.07 -34.11
CA ARG A 48 17.36 -2.80 -33.93
C ARG A 48 17.56 -1.35 -33.51
N ILE A 49 18.22 -1.15 -32.38
CA ILE A 49 18.59 0.16 -31.84
C ILE A 49 20.11 0.23 -31.83
N ILE A 50 20.69 1.08 -32.67
CA ILE A 50 22.14 1.16 -32.89
C ILE A 50 22.60 2.59 -32.64
N PHE A 51 23.48 2.75 -31.66
CA PHE A 51 24.16 4.01 -31.37
C PHE A 51 25.56 4.00 -31.96
N GLU A 52 25.90 5.00 -32.76
CA GLU A 52 27.23 5.16 -33.33
C GLU A 52 27.76 6.58 -33.11
N ALA A 53 28.88 6.71 -32.41
CA ALA A 53 29.56 7.99 -32.28
C ALA A 53 30.36 8.32 -33.55
N HIS A 54 30.40 9.59 -33.93
CA HIS A 54 31.26 10.04 -35.02
C HIS A 54 32.73 9.92 -34.61
N ARG A 55 33.61 9.56 -35.56
CA ARG A 55 35.05 9.35 -35.29
C ARG A 55 35.78 10.61 -34.82
N ASP A 56 35.21 11.79 -35.05
CA ASP A 56 35.73 13.08 -34.60
C ASP A 56 35.19 13.51 -33.23
N ASN A 57 34.37 12.68 -32.58
CA ASN A 57 33.68 12.93 -31.31
C ASN A 57 32.87 14.25 -31.30
N ASN A 58 32.38 14.69 -32.47
CA ASN A 58 31.61 15.93 -32.59
C ASN A 58 30.09 15.69 -32.69
N GLY A 59 29.66 14.45 -32.52
CA GLY A 59 28.26 14.06 -32.61
C GLY A 59 28.08 12.55 -32.60
N TYR A 60 26.84 12.12 -32.79
CA TYR A 60 26.46 10.72 -32.89
C TYR A 60 25.23 10.54 -33.77
N SER A 61 25.02 9.30 -34.21
CA SER A 61 23.75 8.87 -34.79
C SER A 61 23.13 7.76 -33.95
N VAL A 62 21.80 7.76 -33.91
CA VAL A 62 21.00 6.63 -33.43
C VAL A 62 20.10 6.13 -34.55
N VAL A 63 20.29 4.87 -34.89
CA VAL A 63 19.51 4.16 -35.90
C VAL A 63 18.49 3.27 -35.21
N ILE A 64 17.21 3.43 -35.60
CA ILE A 64 16.11 2.58 -35.17
C ILE A 64 15.49 1.95 -36.39
N LYS A 65 15.62 0.63 -36.49
CA LYS A 65 15.19 -0.15 -37.66
C LYS A 65 14.25 -1.27 -37.25
N ASP A 66 13.12 -1.36 -37.93
CA ASP A 66 12.13 -2.42 -37.78
C ASP A 66 11.91 -3.18 -39.10
N ASN A 67 11.39 -4.40 -39.01
CA ASN A 67 11.01 -5.25 -40.14
C ASN A 67 9.49 -5.39 -40.27
N GLY A 68 8.75 -4.37 -39.84
CA GLY A 68 7.30 -4.33 -39.90
C GLY A 68 6.76 -4.09 -41.32
N HIS A 69 5.47 -3.77 -41.41
CA HIS A 69 4.77 -3.61 -42.68
C HIS A 69 5.13 -2.33 -43.47
N GLY A 70 5.85 -1.39 -42.84
CA GLY A 70 6.22 -0.08 -43.43
C GLY A 70 5.03 0.83 -43.75
N MET A 71 5.27 1.96 -44.40
CA MET A 71 4.26 2.98 -44.71
C MET A 71 4.32 3.38 -46.18
N SER A 72 3.14 3.62 -46.79
CA SER A 72 3.06 4.18 -48.14
C SER A 72 3.32 5.69 -48.12
N ARG A 73 3.60 6.30 -49.28
CA ARG A 73 3.70 7.76 -49.42
C ARG A 73 2.48 8.48 -48.85
N ASP A 74 1.28 7.97 -49.14
CA ASP A 74 0.02 8.53 -48.62
C ASP A 74 -0.05 8.45 -47.09
N THR A 75 0.30 7.29 -46.52
CA THR A 75 0.38 7.10 -45.06
C THR A 75 1.37 8.08 -44.43
N VAL A 76 2.52 8.29 -45.04
CA VAL A 76 3.54 9.22 -44.56
C VAL A 76 2.99 10.65 -44.54
N ILE A 77 2.40 11.12 -45.65
CA ILE A 77 1.93 12.50 -45.78
C ILE A 77 0.69 12.75 -44.91
N ASN A 78 -0.31 11.89 -44.97
CA ASN A 78 -1.62 12.14 -44.41
C ASN A 78 -1.81 11.60 -42.99
N LYS A 79 -0.89 10.76 -42.50
CA LYS A 79 -0.97 10.18 -41.15
C LYS A 79 0.30 10.41 -40.31
N TRP A 80 1.48 10.19 -40.87
CA TRP A 80 2.75 10.35 -40.15
C TRP A 80 3.17 11.83 -40.03
N LEU A 81 2.98 12.67 -41.04
CA LEU A 81 3.30 14.10 -40.93
C LEU A 81 2.20 14.92 -40.24
N VAL A 82 1.01 14.35 -40.03
CA VAL A 82 -0.13 15.04 -39.41
C VAL A 82 -0.16 14.75 -37.90
N PRO A 83 0.18 15.72 -37.03
CA PRO A 83 0.13 15.51 -35.58
C PRO A 83 -1.31 15.28 -35.10
N SER A 84 -1.46 14.49 -34.03
CA SER A 84 -2.75 14.29 -33.33
C SER A 84 -3.87 13.64 -34.15
N THR A 85 -3.54 12.69 -35.02
CA THR A 85 -4.54 11.93 -35.82
C THR A 85 -5.28 10.88 -35.00
N GLU A 86 -6.58 10.69 -35.29
CA GLU A 86 -7.45 9.69 -34.66
C GLU A 86 -7.32 8.28 -35.27
N ASP A 87 -6.39 8.07 -36.23
CA ASP A 87 -6.25 6.82 -36.99
C ASP A 87 -6.08 5.60 -36.07
N LYS A 88 -5.25 5.73 -35.03
CA LYS A 88 -5.01 4.64 -34.05
C LYS A 88 -6.21 4.37 -33.15
N VAL A 89 -7.00 5.40 -32.82
CA VAL A 89 -8.22 5.27 -32.00
C VAL A 89 -9.28 4.45 -32.73
N ASN A 90 -9.41 4.67 -34.04
CA ASN A 90 -10.41 4.01 -34.87
C ASN A 90 -10.02 2.58 -35.24
N ARG A 91 -8.75 2.35 -35.55
CA ARG A 91 -8.28 1.06 -36.08
C ARG A 91 -8.06 0.02 -34.98
N GLN A 92 -7.59 0.42 -33.79
CA GLN A 92 -7.31 -0.37 -32.56
C GLN A 92 -6.35 -1.57 -32.70
N LYS A 93 -6.35 -2.28 -33.83
CA LYS A 93 -5.48 -3.41 -34.17
C LYS A 93 -4.63 -3.13 -35.40
N SER A 94 -3.43 -3.68 -35.41
CA SER A 94 -2.52 -3.69 -36.55
C SER A 94 -3.01 -4.64 -37.67
N PRO A 95 -2.44 -4.61 -38.89
CA PRO A 95 -2.76 -5.57 -39.95
C PRO A 95 -2.73 -7.04 -39.52
N ASN A 96 -1.75 -7.45 -38.72
CA ASN A 96 -1.58 -8.83 -38.25
C ASN A 96 -2.27 -9.10 -36.90
N GLY A 97 -3.06 -8.16 -36.39
CA GLY A 97 -3.96 -8.36 -35.25
C GLY A 97 -3.42 -7.98 -33.87
N ARG A 98 -2.20 -7.42 -33.77
CA ARG A 98 -1.68 -6.85 -32.52
C ARG A 98 -2.53 -5.67 -32.08
N THR A 99 -2.74 -5.54 -30.77
CA THR A 99 -3.37 -4.35 -30.21
C THR A 99 -2.37 -3.19 -30.26
N MET A 100 -2.75 -2.10 -30.92
CA MET A 100 -1.85 -0.96 -31.11
C MET A 100 -1.62 -0.19 -29.80
N GLN A 101 -0.40 0.34 -29.64
CA GLN A 101 0.06 1.11 -28.51
C GLN A 101 -0.03 2.62 -28.81
N GLY A 102 -0.66 3.34 -27.88
CA GLY A 102 -0.80 4.79 -27.95
C GLY A 102 -1.91 5.25 -28.91
N SER A 103 -2.72 6.19 -28.43
CA SER A 103 -3.96 6.62 -29.09
C SER A 103 -3.87 8.00 -29.76
N LYS A 104 -2.81 8.77 -29.49
CA LYS A 104 -2.79 10.23 -29.73
C LYS A 104 -1.96 10.70 -30.92
N GLY A 105 -1.20 9.84 -31.60
CA GLY A 105 -0.47 10.24 -32.82
C GLY A 105 0.61 11.32 -32.65
N ILE A 106 1.18 11.49 -31.45
CA ILE A 106 2.23 12.50 -31.16
C ILE A 106 3.59 11.83 -30.86
N GLY A 107 3.61 10.56 -30.45
CA GLY A 107 4.81 9.88 -29.92
C GLY A 107 5.99 9.76 -30.89
N ARG A 108 5.80 9.92 -32.20
CA ARG A 108 6.89 9.88 -33.19
C ARG A 108 7.74 11.16 -33.24
N TYR A 109 7.18 12.29 -32.81
CA TYR A 109 7.95 13.54 -32.64
C TYR A 109 8.87 13.47 -31.43
N ALA A 110 8.84 12.36 -30.68
CA ALA A 110 9.84 12.08 -29.66
C ALA A 110 11.27 12.02 -30.19
N ALA A 111 11.43 11.69 -31.47
CA ALA A 111 12.72 11.67 -32.13
C ALA A 111 13.47 13.01 -31.99
N SER A 112 12.77 14.15 -31.86
CA SER A 112 13.39 15.47 -31.67
C SER A 112 14.12 15.66 -30.33
N VAL A 113 13.96 14.72 -29.39
CA VAL A 113 14.73 14.68 -28.13
C VAL A 113 16.13 14.08 -28.35
N LEU A 114 16.28 13.24 -29.38
CA LEU A 114 17.50 12.45 -29.59
C LEU A 114 18.52 13.17 -30.48
N GLY A 115 18.10 14.13 -31.30
CA GLY A 115 19.03 14.86 -32.17
C GLY A 115 18.38 16.02 -32.89
N ASP A 116 19.14 16.61 -33.81
CA ASP A 116 18.81 17.81 -34.56
C ASP A 116 18.14 17.49 -35.91
N ASP A 117 18.45 16.33 -36.48
CA ASP A 117 17.94 15.86 -37.77
C ASP A 117 17.35 14.46 -37.65
N LEU A 118 16.31 14.18 -38.45
CA LEU A 118 15.72 12.85 -38.60
C LEU A 118 15.58 12.50 -40.09
N LEU A 119 16.20 11.40 -40.49
CA LEU A 119 15.92 10.70 -41.74
C LEU A 119 14.98 9.53 -41.47
N LEU A 120 13.82 9.52 -42.12
CA LEU A 120 12.89 8.40 -42.16
C LEU A 120 12.95 7.78 -43.56
N GLU A 121 13.28 6.50 -43.65
CA GLU A 121 13.03 5.67 -44.83
C GLU A 121 12.04 4.57 -44.47
N THR A 122 10.99 4.40 -45.25
CA THR A 122 9.99 3.35 -45.01
C THR A 122 9.64 2.65 -46.31
N ILE A 123 9.58 1.33 -46.26
CA ILE A 123 9.40 0.47 -47.43
C ILE A 123 8.10 -0.30 -47.28
N THR A 124 7.22 -0.17 -48.26
CA THR A 124 6.01 -0.99 -48.35
C THR A 124 5.71 -1.29 -49.80
N ASN A 125 5.31 -2.53 -50.10
CA ASN A 125 4.89 -2.96 -51.43
C ASN A 125 5.89 -2.65 -52.57
N GLY A 126 7.20 -2.67 -52.28
CA GLY A 126 8.25 -2.41 -53.28
C GLY A 126 8.53 -0.92 -53.55
N GLU A 127 7.96 -0.01 -52.77
CA GLU A 127 8.27 1.42 -52.82
C GLU A 127 9.00 1.85 -51.54
N VAL A 128 10.08 2.62 -51.67
CA VAL A 128 10.73 3.31 -50.56
C VAL A 128 10.30 4.77 -50.54
N THR A 129 9.75 5.22 -49.42
CA THR A 129 9.48 6.64 -49.18
C THR A 129 10.50 7.20 -48.19
N ARG A 130 11.12 8.34 -48.53
CA ARG A 130 12.10 9.05 -47.70
C ARG A 130 11.56 10.40 -47.26
N VAL A 131 11.80 10.72 -45.99
CA VAL A 131 11.49 12.02 -45.39
C VAL A 131 12.70 12.49 -44.61
N TYR A 132 13.12 13.72 -44.86
CA TYR A 132 14.18 14.37 -44.10
C TYR A 132 13.60 15.54 -43.30
N VAL A 133 13.86 15.56 -42.00
CA VAL A 133 13.30 16.54 -41.06
C VAL A 133 14.44 17.20 -40.28
N CYS A 134 14.65 18.50 -40.48
CA CYS A 134 15.49 19.34 -39.64
C CYS A 134 14.63 19.98 -38.55
N TRP A 135 14.89 19.69 -37.27
CA TRP A 135 14.06 20.24 -36.19
C TRP A 135 14.21 21.77 -36.03
N SER A 136 15.36 22.32 -36.43
CA SER A 136 15.64 23.75 -36.42
C SER A 136 14.76 24.56 -37.37
N ASP A 137 14.25 23.96 -38.44
CA ASP A 137 13.32 24.63 -39.37
C ASP A 137 11.99 24.97 -38.67
N PHE A 138 11.52 24.09 -37.77
CA PHE A 138 10.32 24.34 -36.97
C PHE A 138 10.55 25.40 -35.88
N GLU A 139 11.75 25.49 -35.34
CA GLU A 139 12.10 26.48 -34.32
C GLU A 139 12.17 27.90 -34.90
N ASN A 140 12.75 28.02 -36.10
CA ASN A 140 12.96 29.29 -36.79
C ASN A 140 11.72 29.77 -37.56
N SER A 141 10.76 28.89 -37.84
CA SER A 141 9.55 29.22 -38.58
C SER A 141 8.49 29.93 -37.72
N VAL A 142 7.80 30.91 -38.32
CA VAL A 142 6.71 31.64 -37.66
C VAL A 142 5.47 30.75 -37.52
N PHE A 143 5.03 30.08 -38.59
CA PHE A 143 3.89 29.17 -38.56
C PHE A 143 4.27 27.76 -39.01
N LEU A 144 3.56 26.76 -38.49
CA LEU A 144 3.83 25.36 -38.80
C LEU A 144 3.67 25.03 -40.30
N GLU A 145 2.75 25.70 -40.97
CA GLU A 145 2.51 25.53 -42.41
C GLU A 145 3.60 26.14 -43.31
N ASP A 146 4.50 26.96 -42.75
CA ASP A 146 5.60 27.57 -43.50
C ASP A 146 6.83 26.63 -43.58
N VAL A 147 6.81 25.49 -42.89
CA VAL A 147 7.91 24.50 -42.91
C VAL A 147 7.72 23.54 -44.08
N GLU A 148 8.65 23.56 -45.03
CA GLU A 148 8.64 22.64 -46.18
C GLU A 148 9.41 21.37 -45.85
N ILE A 149 8.75 20.21 -45.95
CA ILE A 149 9.36 18.89 -45.72
C ILE A 149 9.42 18.15 -47.06
N LEU A 150 10.62 17.75 -47.46
CA LEU A 150 10.82 16.98 -48.68
C LEU A 150 10.41 15.51 -48.47
N VAL A 151 9.53 15.02 -49.34
CA VAL A 151 9.08 13.61 -49.35
C VAL A 151 9.31 13.01 -50.73
N GLU A 152 10.25 12.07 -50.82
CA GLU A 152 10.65 11.39 -52.07
C GLU A 152 10.20 9.94 -52.04
N THR A 153 9.84 9.38 -53.20
CA THR A 153 9.43 7.97 -53.32
C THR A 153 10.06 7.35 -54.55
N ASP A 154 10.73 6.22 -54.39
CA ASP A 154 11.35 5.44 -55.46
C ASP A 154 10.96 3.96 -55.38
N GLU A 155 11.13 3.22 -56.48
CA GLU A 155 11.00 1.75 -56.49
C GLU A 155 12.21 1.09 -55.80
N THR A 156 11.98 -0.02 -55.10
CA THR A 156 13.02 -0.79 -54.40
C THR A 156 12.70 -2.28 -54.30
N ASP A 157 13.75 -3.10 -54.36
CA ASP A 157 13.68 -4.55 -54.11
C ASP A 157 13.93 -4.93 -52.64
N LYS A 158 14.16 -3.93 -51.77
CA LYS A 158 14.39 -4.16 -50.34
C LYS A 158 13.10 -4.63 -49.64
N PRO A 159 13.20 -5.44 -48.57
CA PRO A 159 12.03 -5.90 -47.82
C PRO A 159 11.33 -4.73 -47.11
N ASN A 160 10.05 -4.94 -46.78
CA ASN A 160 9.26 -4.00 -45.99
C ASN A 160 9.90 -3.72 -44.62
N GLY A 161 9.67 -2.51 -44.12
CA GLY A 161 10.13 -2.08 -42.81
C GLY A 161 10.31 -0.57 -42.73
N THR A 162 10.75 -0.09 -41.57
CA THR A 162 11.07 1.33 -41.36
C THR A 162 12.47 1.47 -40.80
N TYR A 163 13.17 2.50 -41.29
CA TYR A 163 14.49 2.92 -40.87
C TYR A 163 14.40 4.39 -40.45
N LEU A 164 14.78 4.66 -39.20
CA LEU A 164 14.93 6.01 -38.66
C LEU A 164 16.40 6.21 -38.32
N GLU A 165 17.00 7.28 -38.82
CA GLU A 165 18.33 7.71 -38.43
C GLU A 165 18.23 9.13 -37.87
N ILE A 166 18.61 9.28 -36.60
CA ILE A 166 18.58 10.55 -35.89
C ILE A 166 20.01 10.95 -35.58
N SER A 167 20.39 12.13 -36.01
CA SER A 167 21.75 12.66 -35.83
C SER A 167 21.74 13.80 -34.81
N GLY A 168 22.63 13.72 -33.82
CA GLY A 168 22.79 14.75 -32.80
C GLY A 168 24.20 15.31 -32.78
N GLY A 169 24.30 16.64 -32.63
CA GLY A 169 25.58 17.31 -32.44
C GLY A 169 26.28 16.98 -31.11
N LYS A 170 27.37 17.70 -30.85
CA LYS A 170 28.23 17.51 -29.68
C LYS A 170 27.50 17.57 -28.33
N GLU A 171 26.53 18.46 -28.19
CA GLU A 171 25.78 18.62 -26.93
C GLU A 171 25.05 17.33 -26.54
N TYR A 172 24.37 16.67 -27.50
CA TYR A 172 23.69 15.40 -27.25
C TYR A 172 24.66 14.24 -27.04
N PHE A 173 25.78 14.23 -27.76
CA PHE A 173 26.84 13.22 -27.60
C PHE A 173 27.39 13.22 -26.17
N GLU A 174 27.70 14.40 -25.62
CA GLU A 174 28.22 14.55 -24.25
C GLU A 174 27.23 14.09 -23.17
N GLU A 175 25.94 14.01 -23.48
CA GLU A 175 24.97 13.49 -22.53
C GLU A 175 24.95 11.95 -22.44
N TRP A 176 25.60 11.21 -23.34
CA TRP A 176 25.58 9.74 -23.35
C TRP A 176 26.87 9.17 -22.74
N ASP A 177 26.75 8.61 -21.54
CA ASP A 177 27.82 7.91 -20.84
C ASP A 177 27.43 6.45 -20.51
N GLU A 178 28.35 5.70 -19.88
CA GLU A 178 28.11 4.32 -19.44
C GLU A 178 26.84 4.17 -18.61
N LYS A 179 26.59 5.09 -17.68
CA LYS A 179 25.42 5.04 -16.80
C LYS A 179 24.13 5.31 -17.56
N GLN A 180 24.17 6.22 -18.54
CA GLN A 180 22.99 6.51 -19.35
C GLN A 180 22.66 5.33 -20.26
N PHE A 181 23.67 4.67 -20.86
CA PHE A 181 23.44 3.47 -21.65
C PHE A 181 22.95 2.29 -20.82
N ASP A 182 23.51 2.06 -19.63
CA ASP A 182 23.00 1.04 -18.71
C ASP A 182 21.55 1.35 -18.28
N LYS A 183 21.22 2.63 -18.05
CA LYS A 183 19.85 3.05 -17.77
C LYS A 183 18.91 2.84 -18.97
N LEU A 184 19.35 3.14 -20.19
CA LEU A 184 18.56 2.84 -21.40
C LEU A 184 18.31 1.35 -21.56
N ARG A 185 19.36 0.53 -21.48
CA ARG A 185 19.25 -0.94 -21.56
C ARG A 185 18.29 -1.48 -20.51
N PHE A 186 18.38 -0.94 -19.29
CA PHE A 186 17.49 -1.26 -18.19
C PHE A 186 16.03 -0.89 -18.49
N GLU A 187 15.78 0.32 -19.01
CA GLU A 187 14.42 0.74 -19.41
C GLU A 187 13.88 -0.15 -20.54
N LEU A 188 14.69 -0.48 -21.53
CA LEU A 188 14.30 -1.38 -22.64
C LEU A 188 14.00 -2.81 -22.15
N LYS A 189 14.82 -3.37 -21.27
CA LYS A 189 14.55 -4.68 -20.64
C LYS A 189 13.26 -4.67 -19.83
N LYS A 190 12.93 -3.55 -19.17
CA LYS A 190 11.67 -3.38 -18.41
C LYS A 190 10.42 -3.27 -19.30
N LEU A 191 10.58 -2.91 -20.59
CA LEU A 191 9.47 -2.89 -21.53
C LEU A 191 8.98 -4.29 -21.88
N MET A 192 9.85 -5.29 -21.83
CA MET A 192 9.50 -6.66 -22.19
C MET A 192 8.72 -7.31 -21.04
N PRO A 193 7.63 -8.02 -21.33
CA PRO A 193 6.92 -8.76 -20.31
C PRO A 193 7.79 -9.88 -19.71
N PRO A 194 7.55 -10.24 -18.45
CA PRO A 194 8.25 -11.32 -17.75
C PRO A 194 8.09 -12.68 -18.46
N GLU A 195 9.14 -13.51 -18.53
CA GLU A 195 9.12 -14.80 -19.25
C GLU A 195 8.03 -15.79 -18.77
N GLU A 196 7.59 -15.71 -17.50
CA GLU A 196 6.53 -16.54 -16.93
C GLU A 196 5.15 -16.33 -17.59
N GLU A 197 4.94 -15.21 -18.29
CA GLU A 197 3.68 -14.89 -18.97
C GLU A 197 3.41 -15.80 -20.17
N LYS A 198 4.45 -16.42 -20.76
CA LYS A 198 4.30 -17.42 -21.84
C LYS A 198 3.65 -18.73 -21.36
N VAL A 199 3.59 -18.97 -20.05
CA VAL A 199 3.13 -20.24 -19.46
C VAL A 199 1.73 -20.13 -18.87
N HIS A 200 1.35 -18.97 -18.31
CA HIS A 200 0.13 -18.83 -17.51
C HIS A 200 -1.11 -18.38 -18.28
N THR A 201 -0.99 -17.82 -19.48
CA THR A 201 -2.14 -17.33 -20.26
C THR A 201 -2.88 -18.44 -21.00
N GLY A 202 -2.33 -19.66 -21.11
CA GLY A 202 -2.95 -20.77 -21.86
C GLY A 202 -3.14 -20.49 -23.37
N GLN A 203 -2.86 -19.25 -23.81
CA GLN A 203 -2.57 -18.92 -25.18
C GLN A 203 -1.12 -19.36 -25.40
N GLU A 204 -0.95 -20.48 -26.10
CA GLU A 204 0.15 -20.50 -27.06
C GLU A 204 0.01 -19.19 -27.85
N LEU A 205 0.86 -18.21 -27.56
CA LEU A 205 1.14 -17.15 -28.52
C LEU A 205 1.51 -17.92 -29.78
N SER A 206 0.55 -18.05 -30.69
CA SER A 206 0.76 -18.59 -32.03
C SER A 206 2.07 -17.97 -32.50
N GLY A 207 2.98 -18.78 -33.04
CA GLY A 207 4.41 -18.46 -33.26
C GLY A 207 4.76 -17.23 -34.12
N THR A 208 3.84 -16.29 -34.27
CA THR A 208 3.87 -15.02 -34.99
C THR A 208 4.09 -13.79 -34.09
N ASP A 209 4.16 -13.91 -32.75
CA ASP A 209 4.13 -12.75 -31.84
C ASP A 209 5.43 -12.51 -31.03
N SER A 210 6.57 -13.02 -31.48
CA SER A 210 7.88 -12.65 -30.93
C SER A 210 8.24 -11.21 -31.30
N PHE A 211 8.69 -10.42 -30.32
CA PHE A 211 9.23 -9.07 -30.52
C PHE A 211 10.58 -8.95 -29.81
N ASP A 212 11.67 -9.10 -30.58
CA ASP A 212 13.03 -9.07 -30.07
C ASP A 212 13.62 -7.66 -30.19
N ILE A 213 14.35 -7.22 -29.15
CA ILE A 213 15.05 -5.94 -29.13
C ILE A 213 16.56 -6.21 -29.24
N PHE A 214 17.14 -5.84 -30.37
CA PHE A 214 18.58 -5.85 -30.59
C PHE A 214 19.16 -4.47 -30.26
N PHE A 215 20.21 -4.45 -29.45
CA PHE A 215 20.84 -3.23 -28.96
C PHE A 215 22.33 -3.25 -29.25
N LYS A 216 22.83 -2.17 -29.88
CA LYS A 216 24.24 -2.01 -30.24
C LYS A 216 24.75 -0.60 -29.92
N ILE A 217 25.94 -0.52 -29.35
CA ILE A 217 26.69 0.73 -29.14
C ILE A 217 28.04 0.57 -29.84
N THR A 218 28.48 1.60 -30.55
CA THR A 218 29.77 1.59 -31.25
C THR A 218 30.44 2.97 -31.19
N ASN A 219 31.77 2.98 -31.01
CA ASN A 219 32.63 4.17 -31.06
C ASN A 219 32.46 5.21 -29.93
N PHE A 220 31.61 4.97 -28.92
CA PHE A 220 31.50 5.88 -27.75
C PHE A 220 32.69 5.73 -26.79
N SER A 221 33.15 4.49 -26.58
CA SER A 221 34.37 4.15 -25.83
C SER A 221 34.68 2.68 -26.07
N GLU A 222 35.95 2.28 -26.15
CA GLU A 222 36.34 0.85 -26.31
C GLU A 222 35.75 -0.07 -25.21
N LYS A 223 35.37 0.49 -24.04
CA LYS A 223 34.73 -0.26 -22.95
C LYS A 223 33.20 -0.33 -23.07
N LEU A 224 32.59 0.45 -23.94
CA LEU A 224 31.14 0.59 -24.11
C LEU A 224 30.60 -0.11 -25.35
N ASP A 225 31.47 -0.53 -26.27
CA ASP A 225 31.05 -1.25 -27.46
C ASP A 225 30.39 -2.58 -27.05
N ILE A 226 29.09 -2.66 -27.26
CA ILE A 226 28.22 -3.77 -26.87
C ILE A 226 27.34 -4.12 -28.06
N GLU A 227 27.12 -5.41 -28.26
CA GLU A 227 26.18 -5.94 -29.25
C GLU A 227 25.44 -7.13 -28.65
N GLU A 228 24.13 -6.99 -28.41
CA GLU A 228 23.33 -8.02 -27.75
C GLU A 228 21.86 -7.98 -28.12
N TYR A 229 21.17 -9.11 -27.90
CA TYR A 229 19.72 -9.14 -27.80
C TYR A 229 19.32 -8.99 -26.33
N LEU A 230 18.45 -8.02 -26.06
CA LEU A 230 17.93 -7.80 -24.71
C LEU A 230 17.00 -8.95 -24.32
N LYS A 231 17.21 -9.50 -23.12
CA LYS A 231 16.35 -10.50 -22.51
C LYS A 231 15.60 -9.90 -21.31
N PRO A 232 14.36 -10.36 -21.03
CA PRO A 232 13.67 -10.03 -19.79
C PRO A 232 14.52 -10.44 -18.58
N TYR A 233 14.35 -9.73 -17.47
CA TYR A 233 15.20 -9.93 -16.30
C TYR A 233 14.80 -11.20 -15.50
N PRO A 234 15.74 -12.08 -15.09
CA PRO A 234 15.46 -13.34 -14.41
C PRO A 234 15.12 -13.20 -12.91
N LEU A 235 14.87 -11.98 -12.42
CA LEU A 235 14.61 -11.68 -10.99
C LEU A 235 13.32 -12.32 -10.45
N LEU A 236 12.49 -12.87 -11.31
CA LEU A 236 11.15 -13.36 -11.02
C LEU A 236 11.15 -14.76 -10.38
N ASN A 237 12.22 -15.53 -10.57
CA ASN A 237 12.28 -16.89 -10.05
C ASN A 237 12.57 -16.96 -8.54
N LEU A 238 13.15 -15.88 -7.97
CA LEU A 238 13.58 -15.83 -6.57
C LEU A 238 12.80 -14.74 -5.83
N PHE A 239 12.09 -15.10 -4.75
CA PHE A 239 11.32 -14.16 -3.91
C PHE A 239 11.17 -14.69 -2.48
N ASP A 240 10.96 -13.83 -1.48
CA ASP A 240 10.62 -14.34 -0.13
C ASP A 240 9.15 -14.70 -0.03
N TYR A 241 8.29 -13.79 -0.50
CA TYR A 241 6.85 -13.93 -0.56
C TYR A 241 6.34 -13.41 -1.90
N ARG A 242 5.29 -14.03 -2.43
CA ARG A 242 4.65 -13.61 -3.68
C ARG A 242 3.14 -13.73 -3.53
N ILE A 243 2.42 -12.77 -4.08
CA ILE A 243 0.98 -12.86 -4.32
C ILE A 243 0.73 -12.61 -5.81
N SER A 244 0.07 -13.55 -6.46
CA SER A 244 -0.21 -13.48 -7.90
C SER A 244 -1.61 -13.99 -8.20
N GLY A 245 -2.27 -13.45 -9.22
CA GLY A 245 -3.59 -13.91 -9.62
C GLY A 245 -4.37 -12.85 -10.36
N LYS A 246 -5.66 -13.11 -10.58
CA LYS A 246 -6.50 -12.30 -11.45
C LYS A 246 -7.80 -11.90 -10.75
N ILE A 247 -8.17 -10.64 -10.92
CA ILE A 247 -9.42 -10.04 -10.45
C ILE A 247 -10.20 -9.59 -11.68
N ASN A 248 -11.37 -10.18 -11.89
CA ASN A 248 -12.24 -9.87 -13.02
C ASN A 248 -12.95 -8.53 -12.81
N SER A 249 -13.52 -7.98 -13.88
CA SER A 249 -14.23 -6.69 -13.85
C SER A 249 -15.45 -6.65 -12.92
N ASP A 250 -16.02 -7.81 -12.55
CA ASP A 250 -17.09 -7.93 -11.57
C ASP A 250 -16.63 -7.78 -10.10
N GLY A 251 -15.33 -7.60 -9.89
CA GLY A 251 -14.71 -7.45 -8.58
C GLY A 251 -14.37 -8.76 -7.87
N LYS A 252 -14.59 -9.91 -8.52
CA LYS A 252 -14.24 -11.24 -8.00
C LYS A 252 -12.98 -11.76 -8.66
N GLY A 253 -12.18 -12.49 -7.90
CA GLY A 253 -10.92 -13.02 -8.38
C GLY A 253 -10.37 -14.15 -7.52
N SER A 254 -9.30 -14.73 -8.01
CA SER A 254 -8.51 -15.72 -7.26
C SER A 254 -7.06 -15.25 -7.23
N LEU A 255 -6.52 -15.14 -6.03
CA LEU A 255 -5.12 -14.84 -5.78
C LEU A 255 -4.45 -16.07 -5.18
N THR A 256 -3.18 -16.26 -5.47
CA THR A 256 -2.34 -17.33 -4.94
C THR A 256 -1.19 -16.69 -4.17
N TYR A 257 -1.09 -17.03 -2.89
CA TYR A 257 0.02 -16.64 -2.05
C TYR A 257 1.04 -17.79 -1.98
N SER A 258 2.32 -17.45 -2.20
CA SER A 258 3.43 -18.40 -2.15
C SER A 258 4.61 -17.79 -1.39
N GLN A 259 5.43 -18.66 -0.78
CA GLN A 259 6.62 -18.22 -0.05
C GLN A 259 7.74 -19.23 -0.16
N GLN A 260 8.98 -18.76 -0.33
CA GLN A 260 10.17 -19.62 -0.52
C GLN A 260 11.13 -19.61 0.68
N LYS A 261 10.75 -18.96 1.80
CA LYS A 261 11.57 -18.90 3.01
C LYS A 261 11.62 -20.19 3.83
N ALA A 262 10.70 -21.11 3.57
CA ALA A 262 10.65 -22.42 4.21
C ALA A 262 10.64 -23.53 3.15
N ARG A 263 11.12 -24.71 3.52
CA ARG A 263 11.06 -25.91 2.66
C ARG A 263 9.64 -26.48 2.67
N ASN A 264 9.20 -27.01 1.52
CA ASN A 264 7.90 -27.69 1.36
C ASN A 264 6.69 -26.81 1.71
N THR A 265 6.67 -25.58 1.23
CA THR A 265 5.49 -24.72 1.32
C THR A 265 4.49 -25.05 0.24
N VAL A 266 3.22 -24.91 0.60
CA VAL A 266 2.09 -25.10 -0.30
C VAL A 266 1.56 -23.72 -0.63
N ASP A 267 1.24 -23.53 -1.90
CA ASP A 267 0.60 -22.32 -2.38
C ASP A 267 -0.82 -22.23 -1.80
N GLU A 268 -1.16 -21.07 -1.23
CA GLU A 268 -2.46 -20.80 -0.64
C GLU A 268 -3.33 -20.07 -1.65
N ASN A 269 -4.50 -20.63 -1.98
CA ASN A 269 -5.48 -19.94 -2.80
C ASN A 269 -6.40 -19.07 -1.95
N ILE A 270 -6.54 -17.82 -2.35
CA ILE A 270 -7.30 -16.76 -1.69
C ILE A 270 -8.40 -16.33 -2.66
N GLU A 271 -9.65 -16.59 -2.28
CA GLU A 271 -10.78 -15.99 -2.98
C GLU A 271 -10.84 -14.49 -2.66
N PHE A 272 -10.88 -13.67 -3.71
CA PHE A 272 -10.91 -12.23 -3.60
C PHE A 272 -12.26 -11.71 -4.08
N ASN A 273 -12.87 -10.82 -3.30
CA ASN A 273 -14.17 -10.25 -3.63
C ASN A 273 -14.29 -8.82 -3.08
N LEU A 274 -14.44 -7.85 -3.99
CA LEU A 274 -14.62 -6.42 -3.68
C LEU A 274 -16.05 -6.03 -3.32
N GLU A 275 -17.02 -6.96 -3.45
CA GLU A 275 -18.48 -6.75 -3.35
C GLU A 275 -19.06 -5.82 -4.44
N ASN A 276 -18.22 -5.04 -5.14
CA ASN A 276 -18.55 -4.13 -6.23
C ASN A 276 -17.64 -4.41 -7.44
N PRO A 277 -18.05 -4.00 -8.66
CA PRO A 277 -17.18 -4.01 -9.83
C PRO A 277 -15.87 -3.26 -9.60
N THR A 278 -14.83 -3.61 -10.34
CA THR A 278 -13.52 -2.95 -10.20
C THR A 278 -13.55 -1.50 -10.65
N ASP A 279 -14.47 -1.13 -11.56
CA ASP A 279 -14.55 0.16 -12.25
C ASP A 279 -13.27 0.57 -13.00
N CYS A 280 -12.35 -0.37 -13.21
CA CYS A 280 -11.09 -0.18 -13.94
C CYS A 280 -10.70 -1.37 -14.82
N GLY A 281 -11.68 -2.23 -15.15
CA GLY A 281 -11.48 -3.43 -15.95
C GLY A 281 -10.91 -4.61 -15.14
N GLU A 282 -10.49 -5.64 -15.85
CA GLU A 282 -9.79 -6.78 -15.30
C GLU A 282 -8.34 -6.42 -14.92
N LEU A 283 -7.88 -6.98 -13.81
CA LEU A 283 -6.54 -6.75 -13.27
C LEU A 283 -5.85 -8.09 -12.98
N THR A 284 -4.61 -8.25 -13.47
CA THR A 284 -3.77 -9.40 -13.11
C THR A 284 -2.54 -8.92 -12.35
N PHE A 285 -2.24 -9.57 -11.23
CA PHE A 285 -1.19 -9.19 -10.29
C PHE A 285 -0.09 -10.23 -10.25
N ASP A 286 1.14 -9.77 -10.10
CA ASP A 286 2.26 -10.58 -9.62
C ASP A 286 3.20 -9.67 -8.81
N ILE A 287 3.10 -9.79 -7.49
CA ILE A 287 3.78 -8.92 -6.54
C ILE A 287 4.68 -9.78 -5.67
N ARG A 288 6.00 -9.56 -5.78
CA ARG A 288 7.03 -10.25 -5.01
C ARG A 288 7.63 -9.32 -3.97
N VAL A 289 7.84 -9.85 -2.77
CA VAL A 289 8.41 -9.11 -1.64
C VAL A 289 9.73 -9.73 -1.21
N TYR A 290 10.67 -8.85 -0.88
CA TYR A 290 12.04 -9.16 -0.48
C TYR A 290 12.34 -8.51 0.88
N ASP A 291 12.58 -9.36 1.86
CA ASP A 291 13.04 -8.97 3.18
C ASP A 291 14.49 -8.48 3.10
N ARG A 292 14.77 -7.33 3.72
CA ARG A 292 16.05 -6.60 3.53
C ARG A 292 17.04 -6.80 4.68
N GLU A 293 16.72 -7.63 5.68
CA GLU A 293 17.65 -7.98 6.76
C GLU A 293 18.84 -8.79 6.23
N SER A 294 19.95 -8.76 6.97
CA SER A 294 21.20 -9.40 6.57
C SER A 294 21.02 -10.90 6.30
N GLU A 295 20.32 -11.60 7.19
CA GLU A 295 20.05 -13.04 7.07
C GLU A 295 19.12 -13.36 5.90
N SER A 296 18.11 -12.52 5.67
CA SER A 296 17.17 -12.67 4.54
C SER A 296 17.90 -12.54 3.19
N LEU A 297 18.83 -11.60 3.08
CA LEU A 297 19.64 -11.43 1.88
C LEU A 297 20.61 -12.59 1.65
N ASP A 298 21.23 -13.12 2.71
CA ASP A 298 22.05 -14.32 2.61
C ASP A 298 21.24 -15.52 2.10
N ALA A 299 20.03 -15.70 2.62
CA ALA A 299 19.13 -16.76 2.17
C ALA A 299 18.68 -16.58 0.72
N LEU A 300 18.50 -15.34 0.24
CA LEU A 300 18.20 -15.04 -1.16
C LEU A 300 19.39 -15.38 -2.07
N ILE A 301 20.60 -14.97 -1.69
CA ILE A 301 21.84 -15.27 -2.43
C ILE A 301 22.06 -16.78 -2.49
N GLY A 302 21.91 -17.47 -1.36
CA GLY A 302 22.06 -18.93 -1.27
C GLY A 302 21.05 -19.73 -2.12
N ARG A 303 19.93 -19.12 -2.52
CA ARG A 303 18.95 -19.74 -3.44
C ARG A 303 19.33 -19.61 -4.92
N GLY A 304 20.44 -18.95 -5.25
CA GLY A 304 20.96 -18.90 -6.62
C GLY A 304 20.99 -17.52 -7.26
N LEU A 305 20.91 -16.43 -6.48
CA LEU A 305 21.00 -15.08 -7.04
C LEU A 305 22.43 -14.80 -7.52
N LYS A 306 22.61 -14.79 -8.85
CA LYS A 306 23.90 -14.63 -9.53
C LYS A 306 23.93 -13.36 -10.37
N ASP A 307 25.12 -12.82 -10.56
CA ASP A 307 25.38 -11.69 -11.44
C ASP A 307 25.25 -12.14 -12.91
N GLU A 308 24.50 -11.39 -13.73
CA GLU A 308 24.29 -11.74 -15.15
C GLU A 308 25.59 -11.67 -15.97
N LYS A 309 26.51 -10.76 -15.62
CA LYS A 309 27.75 -10.52 -16.38
C LYS A 309 28.86 -11.47 -15.94
N SER A 310 28.97 -11.79 -14.64
CA SER A 310 30.05 -12.63 -14.12
C SER A 310 29.65 -14.10 -13.87
N GLY A 311 28.36 -14.39 -13.69
CA GLY A 311 27.88 -15.73 -13.33
C GLY A 311 28.18 -16.16 -11.88
N ASP A 312 28.81 -15.29 -11.10
CA ASP A 312 29.11 -15.50 -9.68
C ASP A 312 27.91 -15.14 -8.79
N TYR A 313 27.91 -15.64 -7.57
CA TYR A 313 26.93 -15.21 -6.56
C TYR A 313 27.12 -13.73 -6.24
N LEU A 314 26.00 -12.98 -6.22
CA LEU A 314 26.02 -11.56 -5.88
C LEU A 314 26.36 -11.37 -4.40
N GLY A 315 27.27 -10.43 -4.11
CA GLY A 315 27.50 -10.00 -2.73
C GLY A 315 26.28 -9.26 -2.16
N LYS A 316 26.19 -9.14 -0.82
CA LYS A 316 25.07 -8.42 -0.15
C LYS A 316 24.87 -6.99 -0.66
N LEU A 317 25.96 -6.25 -0.87
CA LEU A 317 25.91 -4.87 -1.33
C LEU A 317 25.35 -4.78 -2.76
N GLN A 318 25.80 -5.68 -3.63
CA GLN A 318 25.33 -5.76 -5.02
C GLN A 318 23.85 -6.19 -5.06
N THR A 319 23.47 -7.20 -4.28
CA THR A 319 22.06 -7.63 -4.13
C THR A 319 21.17 -6.48 -3.65
N LYS A 320 21.61 -5.69 -2.67
CA LYS A 320 20.86 -4.52 -2.21
C LYS A 320 20.70 -3.46 -3.31
N ARG A 321 21.75 -3.18 -4.08
CA ARG A 321 21.72 -2.23 -5.21
C ARG A 321 20.76 -2.71 -6.27
N LEU A 322 20.88 -3.98 -6.69
CA LEU A 322 19.98 -4.61 -7.64
C LEU A 322 18.52 -4.48 -7.20
N LEU A 323 18.19 -4.94 -5.99
CA LEU A 323 16.82 -4.83 -5.49
C LEU A 323 16.33 -3.37 -5.36
N ASN A 324 17.22 -2.38 -5.18
CA ASN A 324 16.82 -0.96 -5.15
C ASN A 324 16.54 -0.42 -6.55
N GLU A 325 17.28 -0.85 -7.56
CA GLU A 325 17.07 -0.44 -8.95
C GLU A 325 15.78 -1.03 -9.51
N TYR A 326 15.51 -2.31 -9.22
CA TYR A 326 14.33 -3.02 -9.73
C TYR A 326 13.07 -2.88 -8.86
N CYS A 327 13.11 -2.07 -7.81
CA CYS A 327 11.96 -1.94 -6.91
C CYS A 327 10.79 -1.15 -7.52
N GLY A 328 9.61 -1.44 -6.99
CA GLY A 328 8.35 -0.83 -7.38
C GLY A 328 7.36 -1.84 -7.96
N ILE A 329 6.10 -1.42 -8.04
CA ILE A 329 5.04 -2.15 -8.72
C ILE A 329 4.73 -1.42 -10.02
N GLY A 330 5.11 -2.04 -11.14
CA GLY A 330 4.85 -1.51 -12.48
C GLY A 330 3.39 -1.69 -12.91
N VAL A 331 2.89 -0.80 -13.75
CA VAL A 331 1.60 -1.01 -14.43
C VAL A 331 1.88 -1.30 -15.90
N TYR A 332 1.34 -2.40 -16.40
CA TYR A 332 1.59 -2.91 -17.75
C TYR A 332 0.27 -3.00 -18.50
N ARG A 333 0.30 -2.62 -19.77
CA ARG A 333 -0.82 -2.71 -20.71
C ARG A 333 -0.29 -3.31 -22.00
N ASN A 334 -0.96 -4.35 -22.50
CA ASN A 334 -0.61 -5.00 -23.78
C ASN A 334 0.89 -5.33 -23.88
N GLY A 335 1.49 -5.86 -22.82
CA GLY A 335 2.91 -6.21 -22.76
C GLY A 335 3.88 -5.03 -22.48
N PHE A 336 3.44 -3.78 -22.52
CA PHE A 336 4.31 -2.61 -22.28
C PHE A 336 4.02 -1.93 -20.94
N ARG A 337 5.10 -1.48 -20.28
CA ARG A 337 5.02 -0.70 -19.05
C ARG A 337 4.58 0.74 -19.29
N ILE A 338 3.69 1.24 -18.43
CA ILE A 338 3.27 2.65 -18.37
C ILE A 338 4.14 3.38 -17.34
N ARG A 339 5.06 4.24 -17.82
CA ARG A 339 5.91 5.07 -16.95
C ARG A 339 5.12 6.25 -16.37
N PRO A 340 5.49 6.75 -15.18
CA PRO A 340 6.56 6.30 -14.28
C PRO A 340 6.08 5.25 -13.24
N LEU A 341 4.93 4.59 -13.46
CA LEU A 341 4.34 3.70 -12.47
C LEU A 341 5.28 2.51 -12.20
N GLY A 342 5.76 2.41 -10.96
CA GLY A 342 6.73 1.40 -10.49
C GLY A 342 8.20 1.81 -10.58
N ASP A 343 8.51 3.07 -10.92
CA ASP A 343 9.90 3.54 -10.86
C ASP A 343 10.32 3.64 -9.37
N PRO A 344 11.61 3.38 -9.04
CA PRO A 344 12.08 3.42 -7.64
C PRO A 344 11.74 4.72 -6.91
N ASP A 345 11.83 5.85 -7.63
CA ASP A 345 11.57 7.19 -7.12
C ASP A 345 10.09 7.60 -7.16
N PHE A 346 9.22 6.76 -7.75
CA PHE A 346 7.80 7.06 -7.95
C PHE A 346 6.89 6.07 -7.22
N ASP A 347 6.71 6.30 -5.91
CA ASP A 347 5.81 5.54 -5.04
C ASP A 347 4.33 5.94 -5.23
N TRP A 348 3.75 5.54 -6.36
CA TRP A 348 2.35 5.88 -6.74
C TRP A 348 1.29 5.29 -5.80
N LEU A 349 1.66 4.29 -5.00
CA LEU A 349 0.81 3.65 -3.99
C LEU A 349 1.05 4.19 -2.57
N ARG A 350 2.07 5.04 -2.37
CA ARG A 350 2.50 5.57 -1.06
C ARG A 350 2.82 4.47 -0.04
N LEU A 351 3.43 3.37 -0.47
CA LEU A 351 3.82 2.25 0.39
C LEU A 351 4.81 2.69 1.48
N ASN A 352 5.75 3.58 1.15
CA ASN A 352 6.71 4.08 2.12
C ASN A 352 6.04 4.85 3.27
N ALA A 353 5.02 5.65 2.97
CA ALA A 353 4.26 6.38 3.99
C ALA A 353 3.49 5.42 4.92
N ARG A 354 2.86 4.38 4.35
CA ARG A 354 2.19 3.31 5.13
C ARG A 354 3.16 2.57 6.05
N ARG A 355 4.38 2.31 5.56
CA ARG A 355 5.43 1.66 6.36
C ARG A 355 5.95 2.52 7.50
N VAL A 356 6.03 3.84 7.34
CA VAL A 356 6.40 4.72 8.47
C VAL A 356 5.38 4.62 9.61
N GLN A 357 4.10 4.48 9.28
CA GLN A 357 3.04 4.31 10.27
C GLN A 357 3.04 2.92 10.93
N ASN A 358 3.33 1.87 10.17
CA ASN A 358 3.38 0.49 10.67
C ASN A 358 4.59 -0.27 10.10
N PRO A 359 5.80 -0.10 10.66
CA PRO A 359 7.03 -0.67 10.11
C PRO A 359 7.10 -2.20 10.19
N SER A 360 6.36 -2.80 11.12
CA SER A 360 6.37 -4.23 11.40
C SER A 360 5.53 -5.03 10.41
N LYS A 361 4.34 -4.50 10.04
CA LYS A 361 3.44 -5.13 9.06
C LYS A 361 3.70 -4.66 7.62
N CYS A 362 3.74 -3.34 7.40
CA CYS A 362 3.68 -2.78 6.06
C CYS A 362 5.02 -2.86 5.31
N ILE A 363 4.96 -3.12 4.01
CA ILE A 363 6.14 -3.15 3.13
C ILE A 363 6.44 -1.77 2.55
N GLY A 364 7.71 -1.51 2.25
CA GLY A 364 8.13 -0.29 1.55
C GLY A 364 8.18 -0.48 0.03
N ASN A 365 8.18 0.62 -0.73
CA ASN A 365 8.35 0.58 -2.19
C ASN A 365 9.65 -0.13 -2.58
N ASN A 366 10.71 0.05 -1.79
CA ASN A 366 11.97 -0.64 -2.00
C ASN A 366 11.96 -2.13 -1.60
N GLN A 367 10.91 -2.68 -1.01
CA GLN A 367 10.85 -4.11 -0.66
C GLN A 367 10.08 -4.94 -1.67
N VAL A 368 9.49 -4.29 -2.67
CA VAL A 368 8.58 -4.94 -3.61
C VAL A 368 9.14 -4.84 -5.02
N ILE A 369 9.00 -5.93 -5.77
CA ILE A 369 9.19 -5.97 -7.21
C ILE A 369 7.96 -6.68 -7.74
N GLY A 370 7.22 -6.05 -8.63
CA GLY A 370 6.02 -6.66 -9.18
C GLY A 370 5.38 -5.82 -10.25
N TYR A 371 4.24 -6.30 -10.72
CA TYR A 371 3.46 -5.61 -11.72
C TYR A 371 1.96 -5.86 -11.57
N VAL A 372 1.20 -4.95 -12.16
CA VAL A 372 -0.24 -5.07 -12.39
C VAL A 372 -0.47 -4.94 -13.90
N LEU A 373 -1.07 -5.97 -14.49
CA LEU A 373 -1.54 -5.94 -15.87
C LEU A 373 -2.95 -5.36 -15.89
N ILE A 374 -3.17 -4.42 -16.80
CA ILE A 374 -4.47 -3.78 -17.03
C ILE A 374 -4.92 -4.02 -18.47
N GLU A 375 -6.24 -4.03 -18.66
CA GLU A 375 -6.84 -4.12 -19.98
C GLU A 375 -6.60 -2.87 -20.85
N SER A 376 -7.12 -2.94 -22.07
CA SER A 376 -7.09 -1.84 -23.03
C SER A 376 -7.75 -0.56 -22.46
N GLU A 377 -7.41 0.61 -22.99
CA GLU A 377 -8.01 1.88 -22.54
C GLU A 377 -9.55 1.89 -22.70
N ALA A 378 -10.07 1.20 -23.72
CA ALA A 378 -11.50 1.10 -24.01
C ALA A 378 -12.27 0.28 -22.96
N GLU A 379 -11.66 -0.78 -22.41
CA GLU A 379 -12.27 -1.65 -21.41
C GLU A 379 -12.05 -1.13 -19.99
N SER A 380 -10.85 -0.63 -19.70
CA SER A 380 -10.44 -0.21 -18.35
C SER A 380 -10.80 1.23 -18.00
N ASN A 381 -11.02 2.12 -18.99
CA ASN A 381 -11.10 3.58 -18.81
C ASN A 381 -9.88 4.19 -18.09
N LEU A 382 -8.76 3.46 -18.02
CA LEU A 382 -7.49 3.94 -17.49
C LEU A 382 -6.75 4.73 -18.59
N ILE A 383 -7.01 6.02 -18.66
CA ILE A 383 -6.53 6.88 -19.76
C ILE A 383 -5.08 7.29 -19.52
N GLU A 384 -4.20 7.07 -20.49
CA GLU A 384 -2.82 7.57 -20.43
C GLU A 384 -2.75 9.08 -20.65
N LYS A 385 -1.94 9.78 -19.83
CA LYS A 385 -1.69 11.21 -20.02
C LYS A 385 -0.97 11.47 -21.33
N SER A 386 -1.24 12.61 -21.96
CA SER A 386 -0.56 12.97 -23.23
C SER A 386 0.94 13.15 -23.06
N ALA A 387 1.37 13.61 -21.89
CA ALA A 387 2.78 13.69 -21.50
C ALA A 387 3.42 12.33 -21.18
N ARG A 388 2.64 11.24 -21.21
CA ARG A 388 3.07 9.86 -20.93
C ARG A 388 3.81 9.73 -19.60
N ASP A 389 3.45 10.57 -18.65
CA ASP A 389 3.90 10.63 -17.27
C ASP A 389 2.91 9.92 -16.33
N GLY A 390 2.26 8.87 -16.83
CA GLY A 390 1.36 8.00 -16.10
C GLY A 390 -0.09 8.05 -16.60
N LEU A 391 -0.99 7.59 -15.74
CA LEU A 391 -2.43 7.57 -16.00
C LEU A 391 -3.08 8.86 -15.51
N LYS A 392 -4.18 9.25 -16.16
CA LYS A 392 -5.00 10.39 -15.77
C LYS A 392 -5.60 10.12 -14.39
N GLU A 393 -5.52 11.11 -13.50
CA GLU A 393 -6.14 11.01 -12.18
C GLU A 393 -7.67 11.10 -12.31
N ASN A 394 -8.29 9.93 -12.43
CA ASN A 394 -9.73 9.73 -12.55
C ASN A 394 -10.19 8.60 -11.61
N ILE A 395 -11.49 8.35 -11.57
CA ILE A 395 -12.09 7.31 -10.71
C ILE A 395 -11.46 5.93 -10.98
N PRO A 396 -11.34 5.44 -12.24
CA PRO A 396 -10.64 4.19 -12.55
C PRO A 396 -9.22 4.10 -11.97
N PHE A 397 -8.43 5.17 -12.05
CA PHE A 397 -7.06 5.17 -11.53
C PHE A 397 -7.01 5.10 -9.99
N GLU A 398 -7.94 5.77 -9.29
CA GLU A 398 -8.05 5.63 -7.85
C GLU A 398 -8.50 4.21 -7.45
N LYS A 399 -9.42 3.60 -8.21
CA LYS A 399 -9.84 2.21 -8.03
C LYS A 399 -8.68 1.23 -8.22
N LEU A 400 -7.86 1.42 -9.25
CA LEU A 400 -6.62 0.66 -9.46
C LEU A 400 -5.71 0.73 -8.22
N LYS A 401 -5.51 1.92 -7.64
CA LYS A 401 -4.70 2.09 -6.42
C LYS A 401 -5.32 1.37 -5.22
N GLU A 402 -6.62 1.51 -5.02
CA GLU A 402 -7.36 0.88 -3.92
C GLU A 402 -7.22 -0.64 -3.97
N ILE A 403 -7.57 -1.25 -5.11
CA ILE A 403 -7.52 -2.70 -5.30
C ILE A 403 -6.09 -3.21 -5.15
N THR A 404 -5.11 -2.54 -5.74
CA THR A 404 -3.70 -2.94 -5.60
C THR A 404 -3.24 -2.89 -4.13
N LYS A 405 -3.67 -1.89 -3.36
CA LYS A 405 -3.36 -1.82 -1.91
C LYS A 405 -4.03 -2.94 -1.12
N GLU A 406 -5.25 -3.33 -1.46
CA GLU A 406 -5.92 -4.46 -0.81
C GLU A 406 -5.20 -5.79 -1.07
N VAL A 407 -4.80 -6.04 -2.32
CA VAL A 407 -3.98 -7.22 -2.69
C VAL A 407 -2.69 -7.24 -1.89
N ILE A 408 -1.99 -6.10 -1.80
CA ILE A 408 -0.77 -5.98 -0.98
C ILE A 408 -1.07 -6.25 0.50
N SER A 409 -2.20 -5.78 1.02
CA SER A 409 -2.58 -5.98 2.43
C SER A 409 -2.75 -7.46 2.77
N LYS A 410 -3.35 -8.25 1.86
CA LYS A 410 -3.46 -9.72 2.01
C LYS A 410 -2.09 -10.42 2.08
N LEU A 411 -1.10 -9.94 1.32
CA LEU A 411 0.29 -10.41 1.41
C LEU A 411 0.93 -9.97 2.72
N GLU A 412 0.77 -8.72 3.13
CA GLU A 412 1.34 -8.16 4.38
C GLU A 412 0.86 -8.92 5.61
N GLU A 413 -0.40 -9.31 5.67
CA GLU A 413 -1.01 -10.10 6.75
C GLU A 413 -0.38 -11.48 6.91
N ARG A 414 -0.19 -12.19 5.79
CA ARG A 414 0.43 -13.51 5.75
C ARG A 414 1.92 -13.44 6.06
N ARG A 415 2.62 -12.46 5.48
CA ARG A 415 4.03 -12.17 5.77
C ARG A 415 4.22 -11.90 7.27
N PHE A 416 3.41 -11.05 7.88
CA PHE A 416 3.50 -10.73 9.31
C PHE A 416 3.29 -11.99 10.17
N SER A 417 2.24 -12.77 9.87
CA SER A 417 1.92 -14.01 10.59
C SER A 417 3.04 -15.04 10.50
N TYR A 418 3.61 -15.24 9.29
CA TYR A 418 4.76 -16.13 9.11
C TYR A 418 5.97 -15.65 9.90
N ARG A 419 6.32 -14.38 9.77
CA ARG A 419 7.48 -13.78 10.46
C ARG A 419 7.38 -13.92 11.97
N LYS A 420 6.18 -13.77 12.55
CA LYS A 420 5.93 -14.07 13.97
C LYS A 420 6.20 -15.54 14.29
N LYS A 421 5.62 -16.48 13.54
CA LYS A 421 5.73 -17.92 13.78
C LYS A 421 7.18 -18.40 13.83
N VAL A 422 8.06 -17.82 13.01
CA VAL A 422 9.50 -18.16 12.98
C VAL A 422 10.38 -17.24 13.84
N GLY A 423 9.79 -16.32 14.60
CA GLY A 423 10.51 -15.40 15.49
C GLY A 423 11.31 -14.29 14.75
N LEU A 424 11.00 -14.03 13.48
CA LEU A 424 11.63 -13.00 12.65
C LEU A 424 10.92 -11.64 12.82
N GLY A 425 11.15 -10.94 13.93
CA GLY A 425 10.59 -9.61 14.16
C GLY A 425 11.11 -8.96 15.44
N ARG A 426 10.99 -7.62 15.55
CA ARG A 426 11.19 -6.90 16.81
C ARG A 426 9.90 -7.00 17.63
N SER A 427 9.60 -8.13 18.27
CA SER A 427 8.38 -8.20 19.10
C SER A 427 8.60 -7.51 20.45
N ALA A 428 7.61 -6.71 20.85
CA ALA A 428 7.48 -6.18 22.21
C ALA A 428 7.38 -7.31 23.27
N LEU A 429 6.91 -8.50 22.85
CA LEU A 429 6.86 -9.74 23.63
C LEU A 429 8.20 -10.17 24.24
N LYS A 430 9.34 -9.70 23.72
CA LYS A 430 10.63 -9.94 24.39
C LYS A 430 10.71 -9.28 25.76
N ILE A 431 10.13 -8.10 25.96
CA ILE A 431 10.36 -7.34 27.20
C ILE A 431 9.69 -8.03 28.39
N GLU A 432 8.43 -8.45 28.27
CA GLU A 432 7.71 -9.06 29.41
C GLU A 432 8.20 -10.47 29.73
N GLN A 433 8.44 -11.30 28.71
CA GLN A 433 9.01 -12.64 28.92
C GLN A 433 10.47 -12.59 29.39
N GLU A 434 11.26 -11.60 28.96
CA GLU A 434 12.61 -11.39 29.51
C GLU A 434 12.56 -10.81 30.92
N LEU A 435 11.62 -9.91 31.25
CA LEU A 435 11.40 -9.42 32.61
C LEU A 435 11.10 -10.59 33.56
N GLU A 436 10.13 -11.46 33.22
CA GLU A 436 9.81 -12.62 34.05
C GLU A 436 10.99 -13.58 34.21
N LYS A 437 11.77 -13.81 33.15
CA LYS A 437 12.99 -14.64 33.21
C LYS A 437 14.12 -14.00 34.04
N LEU A 438 14.26 -12.67 34.00
CA LEU A 438 15.27 -11.94 34.77
C LEU A 438 15.02 -11.99 36.28
N PHE A 439 13.77 -12.20 36.71
CA PHE A 439 13.36 -12.17 38.11
C PHE A 439 12.95 -13.54 38.69
N ASN A 440 12.99 -14.62 37.90
CA ASN A 440 12.82 -15.97 38.43
C ASN A 440 14.14 -16.51 39.03
N TYR A 441 14.18 -16.68 40.36
CA TYR A 441 15.36 -17.14 41.09
C TYR A 441 15.37 -18.65 41.38
N ASP A 442 14.41 -19.44 40.89
CA ASP A 442 14.27 -20.86 41.27
C ASP A 442 15.50 -21.70 40.94
N ASN A 443 16.10 -21.48 39.76
CA ASN A 443 17.33 -22.14 39.32
C ASN A 443 18.54 -21.73 40.17
N LEU A 444 18.58 -20.48 40.63
CA LEU A 444 19.64 -19.97 41.49
C LEU A 444 19.51 -20.57 42.90
N LYS A 445 18.29 -20.61 43.46
CA LYS A 445 17.97 -21.22 44.75
C LYS A 445 18.33 -22.71 44.76
N THR A 446 17.90 -23.48 43.77
CA THR A 446 18.23 -24.91 43.66
C THR A 446 19.74 -25.13 43.45
N GLY A 447 20.39 -24.34 42.60
CA GLY A 447 21.83 -24.40 42.39
C GLY A 447 22.64 -24.13 43.67
N ILE A 448 22.27 -23.10 44.43
CA ILE A 448 22.88 -22.74 45.72
C ILE A 448 22.63 -23.83 46.76
N ARG A 449 21.40 -24.32 46.89
CA ARG A 449 21.03 -25.39 47.84
C ARG A 449 21.84 -26.67 47.59
N THR A 450 22.11 -26.99 46.32
CA THR A 450 22.88 -28.17 45.92
C THR A 450 24.39 -28.00 46.20
N LYS A 451 24.94 -26.80 45.98
CA LYS A 451 26.36 -26.49 46.26
C LYS A 451 26.66 -26.41 47.76
N LEU A 452 25.78 -25.79 48.54
CA LEU A 452 25.94 -25.65 50.00
C LEU A 452 25.84 -27.00 50.72
N LYS A 453 24.88 -27.87 50.31
CA LYS A 453 24.81 -29.26 50.80
C LYS A 453 26.06 -30.08 50.49
N LYS A 454 26.66 -29.89 49.29
CA LYS A 454 27.91 -30.56 48.91
C LYS A 454 29.13 -30.11 49.73
N GLN A 455 29.11 -28.92 50.32
CA GLN A 455 30.20 -28.39 51.15
C GLN A 455 30.01 -28.67 52.66
N GLY A 456 28.99 -29.43 53.05
CA GLY A 456 28.78 -29.83 54.45
C GLY A 456 28.30 -28.71 55.36
N ILE A 457 27.73 -27.63 54.80
CA ILE A 457 27.17 -26.52 55.56
C ILE A 457 25.84 -26.95 56.19
N ASP A 458 25.61 -26.51 57.43
CA ASP A 458 24.42 -26.80 58.21
C ASP A 458 23.13 -26.33 57.50
N ASN A 459 22.03 -27.09 57.63
CA ASN A 459 20.75 -26.79 57.00
C ASN A 459 20.19 -25.42 57.42
N LYS A 460 20.40 -24.99 58.67
CA LYS A 460 19.92 -23.73 59.23
C LYS A 460 20.62 -22.52 58.57
N SER A 461 21.93 -22.61 58.34
CA SER A 461 22.68 -21.60 57.59
C SER A 461 22.29 -21.55 56.11
N THR A 462 21.93 -22.69 55.52
CA THR A 462 21.43 -22.77 54.14
C THR A 462 20.04 -22.13 54.00
N GLU A 463 19.14 -22.38 54.96
CA GLU A 463 17.80 -21.78 54.98
C GLU A 463 17.86 -20.26 55.15
N ASN A 464 18.73 -19.73 56.05
CA ASN A 464 18.91 -18.27 56.22
C ASN A 464 19.39 -17.56 54.93
N ILE A 465 20.25 -18.21 54.12
CA ILE A 465 20.71 -17.65 52.85
C ILE A 465 19.58 -17.66 51.81
N ILE A 466 18.73 -18.70 51.81
CA ILE A 466 17.56 -18.77 50.93
C ILE A 466 16.54 -17.70 51.34
N GLU A 467 16.30 -17.48 52.63
CA GLU A 467 15.43 -16.40 53.12
C GLU A 467 15.89 -15.02 52.64
N LEU A 468 17.19 -14.73 52.67
CA LEU A 468 17.74 -13.47 52.14
C LEU A 468 17.49 -13.32 50.62
N ILE A 469 17.60 -14.41 49.86
CA ILE A 469 17.30 -14.41 48.41
C ILE A 469 15.79 -14.24 48.18
N GLU A 470 14.94 -14.83 49.01
CA GLU A 470 13.49 -14.65 48.95
C GLU A 470 13.05 -13.21 49.30
N GLU A 471 13.72 -12.57 50.25
CA GLU A 471 13.49 -11.14 50.54
C GLU A 471 13.91 -10.26 49.36
N GLU A 472 15.06 -10.53 48.73
CA GLU A 472 15.52 -9.79 47.55
C GLU A 472 14.59 -10.03 46.35
N GLU A 473 14.15 -11.27 46.13
CA GLU A 473 13.16 -11.64 45.11
C GLU A 473 11.83 -10.93 45.33
N LYS A 474 11.29 -10.92 46.56
CA LYS A 474 10.09 -10.14 46.90
C LYS A 474 10.29 -8.65 46.63
N GLY A 475 11.46 -8.11 46.95
CA GLY A 475 11.82 -6.72 46.66
C GLY A 475 11.81 -6.40 45.16
N LYS A 476 12.37 -7.29 44.32
CA LYS A 476 12.41 -7.13 42.87
C LYS A 476 11.07 -7.39 42.20
N ASN A 477 10.28 -8.36 42.68
CA ASN A 477 8.91 -8.59 42.21
C ASN A 477 8.02 -7.36 42.45
N ARG A 478 8.24 -6.60 43.54
CA ARG A 478 7.57 -5.29 43.72
C ARG A 478 7.94 -4.27 42.64
N ILE A 479 9.19 -4.28 42.17
CA ILE A 479 9.62 -3.39 41.06
C ILE A 479 8.93 -3.81 39.75
N VAL A 480 8.83 -5.12 39.49
CA VAL A 480 8.08 -5.65 38.33
C VAL A 480 6.62 -5.22 38.39
N GLU A 481 5.96 -5.34 39.55
CA GLU A 481 4.58 -4.89 39.72
C GLU A 481 4.43 -3.36 39.53
N ASN A 482 5.38 -2.56 40.02
CA ASN A 482 5.38 -1.11 39.77
C ASN A 482 5.53 -0.79 38.27
N ILE A 483 6.38 -1.54 37.55
CA ILE A 483 6.53 -1.39 36.09
C ILE A 483 5.22 -1.77 35.39
N ARG A 484 4.60 -2.90 35.77
CA ARG A 484 3.29 -3.33 35.24
C ARG A 484 2.20 -2.27 35.48
N GLU A 485 2.16 -1.67 36.67
CA GLU A 485 1.22 -0.59 36.97
C GLU A 485 1.47 0.65 36.10
N THR A 486 2.74 1.03 35.92
CA THR A 486 3.11 2.16 35.06
C THR A 486 2.73 1.91 33.59
N VAL A 487 2.98 0.70 33.08
CA VAL A 487 2.58 0.30 31.72
C VAL A 487 1.05 0.39 31.59
N ALA A 488 0.29 -0.16 32.53
CA ALA A 488 -1.18 -0.09 32.50
C ALA A 488 -1.72 1.35 32.48
N ILE A 489 -1.09 2.29 33.21
CA ILE A 489 -1.45 3.71 33.16
C ILE A 489 -1.23 4.28 31.75
N TYR A 490 -0.07 4.02 31.14
CA TYR A 490 0.21 4.49 29.78
C TYR A 490 -0.74 3.89 28.74
N GLN A 491 -1.19 2.65 28.95
CA GLN A 491 -2.17 1.99 28.10
C GLN A 491 -3.58 2.59 28.20
N GLY A 492 -4.02 2.91 29.42
CA GLY A 492 -5.26 3.65 29.65
C GLY A 492 -5.22 5.02 28.95
N GLN A 493 -4.11 5.75 29.10
CA GLN A 493 -3.89 7.03 28.42
C GLN A 493 -3.83 6.90 26.90
N ALA A 494 -3.24 5.83 26.37
CA ALA A 494 -3.22 5.56 24.93
C ALA A 494 -4.63 5.27 24.39
N THR A 495 -5.45 4.51 25.13
CA THR A 495 -6.86 4.26 24.79
C THR A 495 -7.66 5.56 24.81
N LEU A 496 -7.47 6.40 25.83
CA LEU A 496 -8.06 7.75 25.89
C LEU A 496 -7.62 8.63 24.71
N GLY A 497 -6.35 8.57 24.33
CA GLY A 497 -5.80 9.29 23.19
C GLY A 497 -6.49 8.93 21.87
N LYS A 498 -6.89 7.66 21.69
CA LYS A 498 -7.67 7.23 20.50
C LYS A 498 -9.06 7.84 20.46
N ILE A 499 -9.74 7.91 21.60
CA ILE A 499 -11.11 8.44 21.70
C ILE A 499 -11.17 9.96 21.93
N ILE A 500 -10.03 10.66 21.91
CA ILE A 500 -9.97 12.10 22.20
C ILE A 500 -10.87 12.93 21.27
N ASN A 501 -11.00 12.53 20.00
CA ASN A 501 -11.85 13.22 19.04
C ASN A 501 -13.33 13.07 19.40
N ILE A 502 -13.73 11.90 19.92
CA ILE A 502 -15.10 11.65 20.42
C ILE A 502 -15.35 12.57 21.62
N VAL A 503 -14.43 12.57 22.59
CA VAL A 503 -14.50 13.42 23.79
C VAL A 503 -14.58 14.91 23.43
N LEU A 504 -13.74 15.38 22.52
CA LEU A 504 -13.76 16.78 22.07
C LEU A 504 -15.07 17.12 21.36
N HIS A 505 -15.58 16.21 20.54
CA HIS A 505 -16.83 16.43 19.81
C HIS A 505 -18.04 16.46 20.75
N GLU A 506 -18.11 15.54 21.72
CA GLU A 506 -19.18 15.51 22.72
C GLU A 506 -19.08 16.67 23.70
N GLY A 507 -17.87 17.06 24.13
CA GLY A 507 -17.65 18.19 25.02
C GLY A 507 -17.95 19.56 24.39
N ARG A 508 -17.81 19.71 23.06
CA ARG A 508 -18.15 20.96 22.36
C ARG A 508 -19.62 21.35 22.50
N SER A 509 -20.53 20.37 22.53
CA SER A 509 -21.98 20.64 22.60
C SER A 509 -22.40 21.36 23.90
N PRO A 510 -22.12 20.84 25.11
CA PRO A 510 -22.39 21.54 26.36
C PRO A 510 -21.58 22.84 26.49
N LEU A 511 -20.32 22.89 26.02
CA LEU A 511 -19.52 24.14 26.03
C LEU A 511 -20.14 25.26 25.19
N ASN A 512 -20.62 24.94 23.98
CA ASN A 512 -21.32 25.89 23.13
C ASN A 512 -22.65 26.31 23.75
N ALA A 513 -23.36 25.37 24.37
CA ALA A 513 -24.60 25.67 25.09
C ALA A 513 -24.34 26.62 26.27
N PHE A 514 -23.30 26.40 27.07
CA PHE A 514 -22.91 27.31 28.16
C PHE A 514 -22.54 28.71 27.64
N LYS A 515 -21.78 28.79 26.55
CA LYS A 515 -21.41 30.08 25.93
C LYS A 515 -22.63 30.88 25.50
N ASN A 516 -23.59 30.23 24.82
CA ASN A 516 -24.80 30.89 24.33
C ASN A 516 -25.78 31.22 25.47
N GLN A 517 -25.95 30.31 26.45
CA GLN A 517 -26.81 30.52 27.61
C GLN A 517 -26.28 31.63 28.51
N LYS A 518 -24.97 31.77 28.69
CA LYS A 518 -24.37 32.89 29.43
C LYS A 518 -24.76 34.24 28.84
N ALA A 519 -24.57 34.43 27.52
CA ALA A 519 -24.92 35.68 26.86
C ALA A 519 -26.43 35.99 26.97
N ASN A 520 -27.28 34.98 26.77
CA ASN A 520 -28.73 35.13 26.90
C ASN A 520 -29.18 35.43 28.33
N LEU A 521 -28.55 34.80 29.32
CA LEU A 521 -28.82 35.02 30.73
C LEU A 521 -28.40 36.44 31.15
N GLU A 522 -27.23 36.91 30.72
CA GLU A 522 -26.76 38.27 30.98
C GLU A 522 -27.70 39.34 30.40
N ASP A 523 -28.18 39.17 29.17
CA ASP A 523 -29.16 40.09 28.55
C ASP A 523 -30.50 40.08 29.31
N ARG A 524 -31.03 38.90 29.64
CA ARG A 524 -32.31 38.79 30.36
C ARG A 524 -32.23 39.30 31.80
N ILE A 525 -31.12 39.07 32.51
CA ILE A 525 -30.89 39.65 33.84
C ILE A 525 -30.87 41.18 33.76
N LYS A 526 -30.21 41.78 32.75
CA LYS A 526 -30.22 43.24 32.54
C LYS A 526 -31.63 43.77 32.29
N ARG A 527 -32.42 43.09 31.44
CA ARG A 527 -33.81 43.48 31.16
C ARG A 527 -34.72 43.34 32.39
N PHE A 528 -34.53 42.28 33.18
CA PHE A 528 -35.26 42.06 34.42
C PHE A 528 -34.98 43.15 35.46
N LYS A 529 -33.71 43.56 35.63
CA LYS A 529 -33.34 44.68 36.51
C LYS A 529 -34.07 45.98 36.17
N ASN A 530 -34.33 46.23 34.88
CA ASN A 530 -34.98 47.45 34.42
C ASN A 530 -36.51 47.41 34.52
N LYS A 531 -37.15 46.30 34.13
CA LYS A 531 -38.63 46.23 34.00
C LYS A 531 -39.34 45.44 35.10
N ARG A 532 -38.62 44.61 35.88
CA ARG A 532 -39.16 43.69 36.91
C ARG A 532 -40.38 42.88 36.43
N ASP A 533 -40.37 42.48 35.17
CA ASP A 533 -41.45 41.73 34.53
C ASP A 533 -41.40 40.24 34.97
N PRO A 534 -42.47 39.69 35.57
CA PRO A 534 -42.55 38.28 35.98
C PRO A 534 -42.25 37.30 34.84
N MET A 535 -42.62 37.62 33.60
CA MET A 535 -42.39 36.75 32.45
C MET A 535 -40.90 36.62 32.12
N ILE A 536 -40.11 37.66 32.39
CA ILE A 536 -38.64 37.62 32.24
C ILE A 536 -38.00 36.75 33.33
N ALA A 537 -38.55 36.76 34.55
CA ALA A 537 -38.08 35.92 35.65
C ALA A 537 -38.28 34.42 35.35
N GLU A 538 -39.45 34.05 34.82
CA GLU A 538 -39.75 32.67 34.42
C GLU A 538 -38.82 32.17 33.31
N ASN A 539 -38.54 33.01 32.32
CA ASN A 539 -37.55 32.72 31.29
C ASN A 539 -36.11 32.56 31.83
N ILE A 540 -35.73 33.30 32.88
CA ILE A 540 -34.43 33.15 33.53
C ILE A 540 -34.36 31.79 34.25
N LEU A 541 -35.43 31.37 34.92
CA LEU A 541 -35.53 30.06 35.54
C LEU A 541 -35.41 28.94 34.49
N GLU A 542 -36.09 29.06 33.35
CA GLU A 542 -36.00 28.07 32.26
C GLU A 542 -34.58 27.99 31.65
N ILE A 543 -33.84 29.10 31.59
CA ILE A 543 -32.43 29.09 31.18
C ILE A 543 -31.55 28.44 32.24
N ALA A 544 -31.81 28.71 33.53
CA ALA A 544 -31.07 28.11 34.63
C ALA A 544 -31.29 26.59 34.70
N GLU A 545 -32.52 26.11 34.52
CA GLU A 545 -32.82 24.68 34.44
C GLU A 545 -32.10 24.02 33.26
N ARG A 546 -32.15 24.63 32.07
CA ARG A 546 -31.39 24.15 30.90
C ARG A 546 -29.88 24.18 31.12
N TYR A 547 -29.38 25.13 31.90
CA TYR A 547 -27.98 25.20 32.29
C TYR A 547 -27.60 24.03 33.20
N SER A 548 -28.40 23.77 34.24
CA SER A 548 -28.20 22.62 35.15
C SER A 548 -28.20 21.29 34.40
N VAL A 549 -29.14 21.07 33.48
CA VAL A 549 -29.19 19.86 32.65
C VAL A 549 -27.92 19.69 31.81
N ASN A 550 -27.38 20.78 31.26
CA ASN A 550 -26.13 20.72 30.49
C ASN A 550 -24.90 20.52 31.38
N VAL A 551 -24.90 21.05 32.62
CA VAL A 551 -23.87 20.76 33.63
C VAL A 551 -23.88 19.27 33.98
N ASP A 552 -25.05 18.69 34.25
CA ASP A 552 -25.15 17.26 34.55
C ASP A 552 -24.66 16.39 33.38
N LYS A 553 -24.99 16.77 32.14
CA LYS A 553 -24.45 16.10 30.95
C LYS A 553 -22.92 16.21 30.86
N PHE A 554 -22.37 17.37 31.17
CA PHE A 554 -20.93 17.60 31.14
C PHE A 554 -20.20 16.81 32.24
N VAL A 555 -20.74 16.79 33.45
CA VAL A 555 -20.21 15.99 34.57
C VAL A 555 -20.24 14.51 34.23
N LYS A 556 -21.38 14.00 33.76
CA LYS A 556 -21.51 12.59 33.33
C LYS A 556 -20.52 12.20 32.24
N LEU A 557 -20.23 13.09 31.29
CA LEU A 557 -19.21 12.86 30.26
C LEU A 557 -17.82 12.62 30.88
N PHE A 558 -17.40 13.47 31.83
CA PHE A 558 -16.09 13.30 32.47
C PHE A 558 -16.06 12.12 33.45
N GLU A 559 -17.15 11.82 34.15
CA GLU A 559 -17.27 10.61 34.99
C GLU A 559 -17.10 9.32 34.17
N ARG A 560 -17.63 9.30 32.93
CA ARG A 560 -17.43 8.18 32.00
C ARG A 560 -15.97 8.04 31.53
N LEU A 561 -15.19 9.12 31.52
CA LEU A 561 -13.80 9.13 31.03
C LEU A 561 -12.74 8.93 32.12
N ASP A 562 -13.10 9.21 33.38
CA ASP A 562 -12.24 9.02 34.55
C ASP A 562 -11.54 7.64 34.61
N PRO A 563 -12.19 6.51 34.23
CA PRO A 563 -11.56 5.20 34.24
C PRO A 563 -10.35 5.08 33.29
N LEU A 564 -10.29 5.91 32.24
CA LEU A 564 -9.20 5.94 31.25
C LEU A 564 -8.20 7.09 31.49
N ALA A 565 -8.61 8.14 32.22
CA ALA A 565 -7.86 9.38 32.39
C ALA A 565 -7.11 9.48 33.74
N SER A 566 -7.38 8.58 34.69
CA SER A 566 -6.81 8.68 36.02
C SER A 566 -5.28 8.55 36.03
N GLY A 567 -4.59 9.50 36.69
CA GLY A 567 -3.13 9.50 36.85
C GLY A 567 -2.60 8.45 37.83
N LYS A 568 -3.48 7.65 38.45
CA LYS A 568 -3.16 6.51 39.31
C LYS A 568 -4.14 5.39 39.05
N ARG A 569 -3.67 4.13 39.07
CA ARG A 569 -4.56 2.97 38.99
C ARG A 569 -5.39 2.88 40.28
N GLY A 570 -6.70 2.72 40.14
CA GLY A 570 -7.56 2.45 41.30
C GLY A 570 -7.26 1.07 41.90
N PRO A 571 -7.51 0.86 43.20
CA PRO A 571 -7.37 -0.47 43.80
C PRO A 571 -8.39 -1.45 43.20
N LYS A 572 -8.09 -2.76 43.29
CA LYS A 572 -9.08 -3.82 42.98
C LYS A 572 -10.33 -3.60 43.85
N ARG A 573 -11.50 -3.75 43.24
CA ARG A 573 -12.80 -3.60 43.92
C ARG A 573 -13.83 -4.53 43.30
N ASN A 574 -14.90 -4.81 44.05
CA ASN A 574 -16.10 -5.41 43.46
C ASN A 574 -16.78 -4.38 42.57
N PHE A 575 -17.20 -4.81 41.39
CA PHE A 575 -18.03 -4.03 40.48
C PHE A 575 -19.02 -4.93 39.74
N LEU A 576 -20.13 -4.34 39.30
CA LEU A 576 -21.17 -5.04 38.54
C LEU A 576 -20.75 -5.15 37.07
N VAL A 577 -20.56 -6.38 36.59
CA VAL A 577 -20.02 -6.65 35.24
C VAL A 577 -20.89 -6.03 34.14
N LYS A 578 -22.20 -6.29 34.19
CA LYS A 578 -23.15 -5.79 33.19
C LYS A 578 -23.19 -4.27 33.13
N LYS A 579 -23.14 -3.62 34.30
CA LYS A 579 -23.09 -2.15 34.39
C LYS A 579 -21.84 -1.59 33.72
N THR A 580 -20.66 -2.15 34.01
CA THR A 580 -19.40 -1.70 33.40
C THR A 580 -19.41 -1.79 31.87
N ILE A 581 -20.00 -2.86 31.32
CA ILE A 581 -20.13 -3.03 29.87
C ILE A 581 -21.06 -1.96 29.28
N ILE A 582 -22.21 -1.72 29.91
CA ILE A 582 -23.14 -0.66 29.49
C ILE A 582 -22.47 0.72 29.55
N ASP A 583 -21.77 1.03 30.65
CA ASP A 583 -21.03 2.28 30.83
C ASP A 583 -19.98 2.48 29.71
N SER A 584 -19.41 1.39 29.17
CA SER A 584 -18.48 1.43 28.04
C SER A 584 -19.19 1.75 26.71
N PHE A 585 -20.39 1.21 26.47
CA PHE A 585 -21.22 1.57 25.31
C PHE A 585 -21.68 3.04 25.34
N GLU A 586 -21.94 3.57 26.53
CA GLU A 586 -22.42 4.96 26.69
C GLU A 586 -21.42 6.02 26.20
N ILE A 587 -20.11 5.71 26.13
CA ILE A 587 -19.10 6.60 25.53
C ILE A 587 -19.34 6.79 24.02
N PHE A 588 -19.87 5.76 23.37
CA PHE A 588 -20.06 5.73 21.91
C PHE A 588 -21.53 5.95 21.53
N GLU A 589 -22.39 6.36 22.47
CA GLU A 589 -23.85 6.46 22.29
C GLU A 589 -24.21 7.28 21.03
N LYS A 590 -23.52 8.40 20.80
CA LYS A 590 -23.75 9.24 19.63
C LYS A 590 -23.36 8.55 18.32
N GLN A 591 -22.18 7.92 18.28
CA GLN A 591 -21.71 7.22 17.07
C GLN A 591 -22.56 6.00 16.75
N LEU A 592 -22.98 5.24 17.76
CA LEU A 592 -23.89 4.11 17.59
C LEU A 592 -25.22 4.56 16.97
N LYS A 593 -25.78 5.68 17.45
CA LYS A 593 -27.01 6.27 16.88
C LYS A 593 -26.82 6.83 15.48
N GLU A 594 -25.74 7.57 15.21
CA GLU A 594 -25.46 8.16 13.90
C GLU A 594 -25.23 7.11 12.81
N ASN A 595 -24.80 5.90 13.19
CA ASN A 595 -24.53 4.80 12.27
C ASN A 595 -25.61 3.71 12.26
N ASP A 596 -26.73 3.92 12.98
CA ASP A 596 -27.84 2.96 13.15
C ASP A 596 -27.41 1.58 13.68
N ILE A 597 -26.47 1.55 14.64
CA ILE A 597 -25.96 0.32 15.25
C ILE A 597 -26.73 0.05 16.55
N CYS A 598 -27.44 -1.07 16.60
CA CYS A 598 -28.13 -1.51 17.81
C CYS A 598 -27.21 -2.38 18.68
N PHE A 599 -27.28 -2.25 20.00
CA PHE A 599 -26.56 -3.15 20.91
C PHE A 599 -27.49 -3.80 21.93
N ASN A 600 -27.18 -5.02 22.33
CA ASN A 600 -27.90 -5.75 23.37
C ASN A 600 -26.92 -6.39 24.36
N VAL A 601 -27.14 -6.16 25.66
CA VAL A 601 -26.34 -6.77 26.74
C VAL A 601 -27.26 -7.66 27.58
N SER A 602 -27.06 -8.96 27.49
CA SER A 602 -27.84 -9.98 28.18
C SER A 602 -27.03 -10.66 29.30
N GLY A 603 -27.70 -11.03 30.39
CA GLY A 603 -27.08 -11.65 31.56
C GLY A 603 -27.55 -11.01 32.88
N SER A 604 -27.01 -11.49 33.99
CA SER A 604 -27.38 -11.06 35.35
C SER A 604 -26.95 -9.62 35.65
N ASP A 605 -27.89 -8.81 36.15
CA ASP A 605 -27.63 -7.44 36.63
C ASP A 605 -26.85 -7.40 37.97
N TYR A 606 -26.79 -8.53 38.68
CA TYR A 606 -26.21 -8.63 40.03
C TYR A 606 -24.87 -9.37 40.07
N LEU A 607 -24.28 -9.67 38.91
CA LEU A 607 -22.99 -10.35 38.85
C LEU A 607 -21.86 -9.39 39.25
N GLU A 608 -21.28 -9.63 40.43
CA GLU A 608 -20.09 -8.92 40.90
C GLU A 608 -18.81 -9.64 40.46
N PHE A 609 -17.80 -8.87 40.06
CA PHE A 609 -16.45 -9.35 39.80
C PHE A 609 -15.45 -8.54 40.63
N PHE A 610 -14.51 -9.23 41.27
CA PHE A 610 -13.43 -8.59 42.03
C PHE A 610 -12.21 -8.40 41.12
N GLY A 611 -11.94 -7.17 40.72
CA GLY A 611 -10.83 -6.88 39.82
C GLY A 611 -10.61 -5.39 39.59
N TRP A 612 -9.86 -5.08 38.55
CA TRP A 612 -9.64 -3.71 38.10
C TRP A 612 -10.74 -3.29 37.13
N TYR A 613 -11.65 -2.48 37.64
CA TYR A 613 -12.75 -1.90 36.87
C TYR A 613 -12.27 -1.18 35.59
N GLN A 614 -11.13 -0.47 35.66
CA GLN A 614 -10.55 0.24 34.52
C GLN A 614 -10.14 -0.69 33.38
N ASP A 615 -9.60 -1.87 33.69
CA ASP A 615 -9.17 -2.82 32.66
C ASP A 615 -10.38 -3.39 31.89
N PHE A 616 -11.49 -3.71 32.57
CA PHE A 616 -12.75 -4.09 31.90
C PHE A 616 -13.21 -2.97 30.96
N PHE A 617 -13.16 -1.73 31.44
CA PHE A 617 -13.51 -0.57 30.63
C PHE A 617 -12.60 -0.44 29.40
N THR A 618 -11.29 -0.66 29.54
CA THR A 618 -10.33 -0.68 28.42
C THR A 618 -10.64 -1.80 27.42
N ILE A 619 -10.95 -3.02 27.88
CA ILE A 619 -11.29 -4.16 27.02
C ILE A 619 -12.49 -3.80 26.14
N PHE A 620 -13.62 -3.45 26.75
CA PHE A 620 -14.86 -3.22 26.00
C PHE A 620 -14.80 -1.95 25.16
N THR A 621 -14.13 -0.88 25.61
CA THR A 621 -13.93 0.33 24.79
C THR A 621 -13.16 0.01 23.50
N ASN A 622 -12.11 -0.82 23.56
CA ASN A 622 -11.36 -1.21 22.37
C ASN A 622 -12.16 -2.16 21.46
N LEU A 623 -12.96 -3.08 22.02
CA LEU A 623 -13.84 -3.95 21.22
C LEU A 623 -14.94 -3.13 20.52
N ILE A 624 -15.61 -2.23 21.23
CA ILE A 624 -16.69 -1.38 20.70
C ILE A 624 -16.18 -0.45 19.59
N ASP A 625 -15.04 0.22 19.79
CA ASP A 625 -14.45 1.07 18.76
C ASP A 625 -14.12 0.29 17.47
N ASN A 626 -13.59 -0.93 17.62
CA ASN A 626 -13.33 -1.81 16.48
C ASN A 626 -14.63 -2.23 15.77
N SER A 627 -15.66 -2.64 16.51
CA SER A 627 -16.93 -3.06 15.91
C SER A 627 -17.65 -1.91 15.20
N ILE A 628 -17.66 -0.71 15.78
CA ILE A 628 -18.22 0.48 15.11
C ILE A 628 -17.49 0.74 13.79
N TYR A 629 -16.15 0.69 13.78
CA TYR A 629 -15.38 0.89 12.56
C TYR A 629 -15.74 -0.14 11.48
N TRP A 630 -15.75 -1.42 11.83
CA TRP A 630 -15.96 -2.48 10.85
C TRP A 630 -17.40 -2.55 10.32
N ILE A 631 -18.40 -2.34 11.19
CA ILE A 631 -19.82 -2.28 10.80
C ILE A 631 -20.09 -1.08 9.89
N THR A 632 -19.37 0.03 10.05
CA THR A 632 -19.57 1.24 9.24
C THR A 632 -18.89 1.20 7.88
N HIS A 633 -17.73 0.54 7.78
CA HIS A 633 -16.92 0.51 6.56
C HIS A 633 -17.23 -0.67 5.63
N LYS A 634 -18.04 -1.63 6.08
CA LYS A 634 -18.49 -2.78 5.28
C LYS A 634 -20.01 -2.76 5.15
N SER A 635 -20.53 -3.15 3.99
CA SER A 635 -21.98 -3.24 3.74
C SER A 635 -22.56 -4.45 4.47
N VAL A 636 -22.98 -4.26 5.72
CA VAL A 636 -23.56 -5.33 6.53
C VAL A 636 -25.10 -5.21 6.59
N PRO A 637 -25.83 -6.32 6.38
CA PRO A 637 -27.29 -6.31 6.26
C PRO A 637 -28.01 -5.97 7.59
N GLU A 638 -27.42 -6.37 8.73
CA GLU A 638 -27.86 -5.97 10.06
C GLU A 638 -26.69 -5.33 10.80
N LYS A 639 -26.91 -4.19 11.45
CA LYS A 639 -25.90 -3.48 12.25
C LYS A 639 -26.15 -3.71 13.74
N LYS A 640 -25.56 -4.76 14.30
CA LYS A 640 -25.81 -5.16 15.69
C LYS A 640 -24.55 -5.58 16.43
N ILE A 641 -24.50 -5.28 17.73
CA ILE A 641 -23.49 -5.76 18.67
C ILE A 641 -24.22 -6.48 19.82
N THR A 642 -23.87 -7.73 20.07
CA THR A 642 -24.49 -8.56 21.13
C THR A 642 -23.45 -8.96 22.15
N VAL A 643 -23.74 -8.70 23.42
CA VAL A 643 -22.92 -9.14 24.55
C VAL A 643 -23.75 -10.06 25.45
N SER A 644 -23.23 -11.26 25.70
CA SER A 644 -23.88 -12.28 26.53
C SER A 644 -22.97 -12.69 27.67
N ILE A 645 -23.42 -12.43 28.91
CA ILE A 645 -22.68 -12.70 30.14
C ILE A 645 -23.19 -14.02 30.72
N ALA A 646 -22.35 -15.05 30.69
CA ALA A 646 -22.63 -16.35 31.29
C ALA A 646 -22.05 -16.40 32.72
N ASN A 647 -22.87 -16.86 33.67
CA ASN A 647 -22.46 -17.06 35.05
C ASN A 647 -22.85 -18.47 35.54
N ASN A 648 -22.10 -18.97 36.51
CA ASN A 648 -22.40 -20.21 37.21
C ASN A 648 -22.35 -19.96 38.72
N LYS A 649 -23.43 -20.26 39.45
CA LYS A 649 -23.54 -20.04 40.91
C LYS A 649 -23.14 -18.62 41.39
N GLY A 650 -23.32 -17.61 40.54
CA GLY A 650 -22.96 -16.23 40.88
C GLY A 650 -21.51 -15.85 40.57
N GLU A 651 -20.71 -16.75 39.99
CA GLU A 651 -19.37 -16.46 39.48
C GLU A 651 -19.40 -16.32 37.96
N LEU A 652 -18.53 -15.44 37.43
CA LEU A 652 -18.41 -15.21 35.99
C LEU A 652 -17.81 -16.44 35.31
N GLN A 653 -18.47 -17.00 34.30
CA GLN A 653 -17.93 -18.11 33.51
C GLN A 653 -17.23 -17.59 32.26
N TYR A 654 -17.97 -16.85 31.43
CA TYR A 654 -17.44 -16.18 30.25
C TYR A 654 -18.36 -15.02 29.81
N ILE A 655 -17.81 -14.12 29.00
CA ILE A 655 -18.53 -13.04 28.32
C ILE A 655 -18.29 -13.19 26.83
N ASP A 656 -19.36 -13.45 26.10
CA ASP A 656 -19.34 -13.49 24.64
C ASP A 656 -19.67 -12.11 24.08
N TYR A 657 -18.80 -11.57 23.25
CA TYR A 657 -18.97 -10.33 22.51
C TYR A 657 -19.01 -10.67 21.02
N LYS A 658 -20.12 -10.36 20.35
CA LYS A 658 -20.34 -10.62 18.93
C LYS A 658 -20.76 -9.35 18.23
N ASP A 659 -20.20 -9.09 17.06
CA ASP A 659 -20.67 -8.04 16.17
C ASP A 659 -21.16 -8.61 14.84
N SER A 660 -21.80 -7.76 14.03
CA SER A 660 -22.25 -8.12 12.69
C SER A 660 -21.32 -7.60 11.60
N GLY A 661 -20.08 -7.26 11.92
CA GLY A 661 -19.06 -6.81 10.98
C GLY A 661 -18.56 -7.92 10.05
N PRO A 662 -17.40 -7.75 9.39
CA PRO A 662 -16.70 -8.85 8.74
C PRO A 662 -16.15 -9.81 9.81
N GLY A 663 -16.27 -11.11 9.57
CA GLY A 663 -15.62 -12.12 10.39
C GLY A 663 -14.09 -11.99 10.36
N ILE A 664 -13.44 -12.65 11.32
CA ILE A 664 -11.97 -12.67 11.42
C ILE A 664 -11.46 -13.93 10.70
N GLU A 665 -10.45 -13.78 9.83
CA GLU A 665 -9.87 -14.91 9.09
C GLU A 665 -9.20 -15.92 10.04
N GLY A 666 -9.47 -17.22 9.87
CA GLY A 666 -9.03 -18.29 10.77
C GLY A 666 -7.55 -18.31 11.09
N PHE A 667 -6.69 -18.14 10.09
CA PHE A 667 -5.23 -18.16 10.31
C PHE A 667 -4.73 -17.00 11.20
N LEU A 668 -5.49 -15.89 11.29
CA LEU A 668 -5.18 -14.78 12.20
C LEU A 668 -5.56 -15.13 13.65
N ILE A 669 -6.61 -15.93 13.83
CA ILE A 669 -7.08 -16.43 15.12
C ILE A 669 -6.14 -17.52 15.64
N ASP A 670 -5.85 -18.54 14.82
CA ASP A 670 -5.07 -19.72 15.21
C ASP A 670 -3.67 -19.37 15.75
N ASN A 671 -3.06 -18.32 15.20
CA ASN A 671 -1.72 -17.86 15.58
C ASN A 671 -1.75 -16.74 16.65
N GLY A 672 -2.93 -16.33 17.12
CA GLY A 672 -3.12 -15.20 18.02
C GLY A 672 -2.56 -13.89 17.47
N THR A 673 -2.47 -13.74 16.15
CA THR A 673 -1.82 -12.58 15.50
C THR A 673 -2.62 -11.30 15.72
N ILE A 674 -3.95 -11.41 15.86
CA ILE A 674 -4.83 -10.26 16.08
C ILE A 674 -4.58 -9.50 17.40
N PHE A 675 -3.97 -10.14 18.40
CA PHE A 675 -3.64 -9.53 19.69
C PHE A 675 -2.20 -9.00 19.73
N GLU A 676 -1.46 -9.08 18.64
CA GLU A 676 -0.09 -8.56 18.60
C GLU A 676 -0.07 -7.03 18.49
N PRO A 677 0.80 -6.34 19.26
CA PRO A 677 1.05 -4.93 19.07
C PRO A 677 1.44 -4.63 17.62
N GLU A 678 0.97 -3.49 17.12
CA GLU A 678 1.21 -3.03 15.74
C GLU A 678 0.56 -3.90 14.65
N PHE A 679 -0.20 -4.95 14.98
CA PHE A 679 -1.02 -5.66 14.00
C PHE A 679 -2.40 -5.01 13.85
N SER A 680 -2.74 -4.59 12.64
CA SER A 680 -4.06 -4.04 12.33
C SER A 680 -4.45 -4.36 10.89
N THR A 681 -5.67 -4.85 10.69
CA THR A 681 -6.31 -4.95 9.37
C THR A 681 -7.03 -3.65 8.97
N LYS A 682 -7.23 -2.72 9.92
CA LYS A 682 -7.73 -1.36 9.67
C LYS A 682 -6.64 -0.52 8.98
N PRO A 683 -6.91 0.13 7.83
CA PRO A 683 -5.94 0.88 7.01
C PRO A 683 -5.12 1.96 7.77
N GLU A 684 -5.73 2.64 8.73
CA GLU A 684 -5.07 3.64 9.60
C GLU A 684 -5.03 3.21 11.07
N GLY A 685 -5.21 1.92 11.34
CA GLY A 685 -5.22 1.40 12.71
C GLY A 685 -3.81 1.29 13.26
N THR A 686 -3.60 1.78 14.49
CA THR A 686 -2.31 1.67 15.18
C THR A 686 -1.95 0.24 15.57
N GLY A 687 -2.91 -0.70 15.50
CA GLY A 687 -2.72 -2.10 15.88
C GLY A 687 -2.50 -2.33 17.38
N LEU A 688 -2.69 -1.29 18.20
CA LEU A 688 -2.54 -1.42 19.65
C LEU A 688 -3.84 -1.86 20.33
N GLY A 689 -5.02 -1.68 19.71
CA GLY A 689 -6.30 -1.81 20.41
C GLY A 689 -6.58 -3.19 21.01
N LEU A 690 -6.51 -4.23 20.17
CA LEU A 690 -6.73 -5.61 20.63
C LEU A 690 -5.60 -6.09 21.54
N ALA A 691 -4.34 -5.69 21.29
CA ALA A 691 -3.22 -5.99 22.17
C ALA A 691 -3.46 -5.45 23.60
N LEU A 692 -3.90 -4.18 23.71
CA LEU A 692 -4.25 -3.57 24.99
C LEU A 692 -5.42 -4.29 25.68
N ALA A 693 -6.41 -4.77 24.92
CA ALA A 693 -7.52 -5.53 25.47
C ALA A 693 -7.05 -6.90 26.00
N GLY A 694 -6.19 -7.61 25.26
CA GLY A 694 -5.59 -8.88 25.69
C GLY A 694 -4.77 -8.73 26.96
N GLU A 695 -3.89 -7.74 27.03
CA GLU A 695 -3.08 -7.47 28.23
C GLU A 695 -3.95 -7.02 29.42
N ALA A 696 -5.02 -6.25 29.19
CA ALA A 696 -5.97 -5.86 30.23
C ALA A 696 -6.77 -7.06 30.77
N SER A 697 -7.11 -8.03 29.91
CA SER A 697 -7.73 -9.29 30.35
C SER A 697 -6.75 -10.13 31.18
N ASP A 698 -5.51 -10.29 30.71
CA ASP A 698 -4.49 -11.08 31.39
C ASP A 698 -4.24 -10.55 32.81
N ARG A 699 -4.19 -9.22 32.97
CA ARG A 699 -4.06 -8.60 34.30
C ARG A 699 -5.22 -8.92 35.24
N ASN A 700 -6.44 -9.15 34.74
CA ASN A 700 -7.57 -9.57 35.58
C ASN A 700 -7.69 -11.10 35.72
N ASN A 701 -6.65 -11.85 35.36
CA ASN A 701 -6.65 -13.31 35.32
C ASN A 701 -7.74 -13.87 34.39
N LEU A 702 -8.06 -13.13 33.33
CA LEU A 702 -8.99 -13.52 32.28
C LEU A 702 -8.23 -13.72 30.97
N ASP A 703 -8.78 -14.54 30.09
CA ASP A 703 -8.25 -14.84 28.78
C ASP A 703 -9.24 -14.34 27.72
N LEU A 704 -8.77 -13.46 26.82
CA LEU A 704 -9.55 -12.92 25.72
C LEU A 704 -9.22 -13.70 24.44
N LYS A 705 -10.15 -14.54 24.00
CA LYS A 705 -10.02 -15.36 22.78
C LYS A 705 -10.91 -14.83 21.67
N ALA A 706 -10.46 -14.98 20.42
CA ALA A 706 -11.31 -14.83 19.26
C ALA A 706 -11.69 -16.20 18.69
N PHE A 707 -12.84 -16.26 18.03
CA PHE A 707 -13.36 -17.48 17.40
C PHE A 707 -13.87 -17.15 16.01
N GLU A 708 -13.76 -18.13 15.10
CA GLU A 708 -14.42 -18.04 13.81
C GLU A 708 -15.94 -18.00 14.02
N SER A 709 -16.59 -17.08 13.31
CA SER A 709 -18.04 -16.95 13.30
C SER A 709 -18.51 -16.65 11.87
N PRO A 710 -19.58 -17.30 11.39
CA PRO A 710 -20.18 -16.98 10.10
C PRO A 710 -20.88 -15.61 10.12
N GLU A 711 -21.21 -15.10 11.31
CA GLU A 711 -21.83 -13.80 11.54
C GLU A 711 -20.84 -12.93 12.34
N GLY A 712 -20.08 -12.10 11.63
CA GLY A 712 -19.16 -11.10 12.16
C GLY A 712 -18.05 -11.57 13.10
N ALA A 713 -17.47 -10.63 13.86
CA ALA A 713 -16.38 -10.95 14.77
C ALA A 713 -16.92 -11.51 16.10
N TYR A 714 -16.28 -12.56 16.61
CA TYR A 714 -16.64 -13.18 17.88
C TYR A 714 -15.44 -13.23 18.82
N PHE A 715 -15.56 -12.54 19.96
CA PHE A 715 -14.62 -12.57 21.07
C PHE A 715 -15.27 -13.18 22.31
N ARG A 716 -14.51 -13.95 23.09
CA ARG A 716 -14.91 -14.46 24.41
C ARG A 716 -13.86 -14.07 25.45
N LEU A 717 -14.31 -13.44 26.51
CA LEU A 717 -13.53 -13.23 27.72
C LEU A 717 -13.89 -14.33 28.73
N GLN A 718 -12.94 -15.13 29.17
CA GLN A 718 -13.19 -16.28 30.07
C GLN A 718 -12.14 -16.39 31.17
N ILE A 719 -12.44 -17.14 32.24
CA ILE A 719 -11.43 -17.46 33.27
C ILE A 719 -10.33 -18.34 32.66
N ARG A 720 -9.10 -18.11 33.06
CA ARG A 720 -7.94 -18.89 32.63
C ARG A 720 -8.01 -20.32 33.19
N GLU A 721 -7.97 -21.33 32.32
CA GLU A 721 -7.98 -22.74 32.73
C GLU A 721 -6.67 -23.07 33.48
N GLY A 722 -6.75 -23.25 34.81
CA GLY A 722 -5.60 -23.56 35.67
C GLY A 722 -5.78 -23.28 37.16
N GLU A 723 -6.71 -22.40 37.56
CA GLU A 723 -6.91 -21.99 38.96
C GLU A 723 -8.12 -22.64 39.68
N GLU A 724 -8.75 -23.69 39.12
CA GLU A 724 -9.79 -24.44 39.84
C GLU A 724 -9.26 -25.18 41.10
N ASN A 725 -7.94 -25.21 41.34
CA ASN A 725 -7.32 -25.99 42.42
C ASN A 725 -6.77 -25.20 43.63
N GLU A 726 -6.90 -23.87 43.71
CA GLU A 726 -6.35 -23.10 44.87
C GLU A 726 -7.39 -22.51 45.82
N LYS A 727 -8.67 -22.91 45.73
CA LYS A 727 -9.66 -22.66 46.78
C LYS A 727 -10.11 -23.95 47.44
N ASN A 728 -9.28 -24.50 48.33
CA ASN A 728 -9.71 -25.35 49.44
C ASN A 728 -8.86 -25.09 50.68
#